data_AF-A0A8I6RG43-F1
#
_entry.id   AF-A0A8I6RG43-F1
#
_cell.length_a   1.000
_cell.length_b   1.000
_cell.length_c   1.000
_cell.angle_alpha   90.00
_cell.angle_beta   90.00
_cell.angle_gamma   90.00
#
_symmetry.space_group_name_H-M   'P 1'
#
loop_
_entity.id
_entity.type
_entity.pdbx_description
1 polymer ?
#
loop_
_entity_poly.entity_id
_entity_poly.type
_entity_poly.pdbx_seq_one_letter_code
_entity_poly.pdbx_strand_id
1 'polypeptide(L)'
;MNVFDALPVSFGSSKTEKDPNSYKNRNRDNVWQVVENGFSKCFEFSNKRPSTFPSQDGLFTHGKWEVETLQKLKEELNGVKSKLNSYNLADWHDHTRKNNYAGTVMRSLRKFQPEFLTQAWCKFYEVVSRYKLIPKQCLKKKLLNSVHLCEAPGAFIASLNHFLKLNHPEIEWKWFATTLNPYYEGNDLQHMVNDDRFIINTLENWWFGNDETGNVYGDNYLSSLIEKTKFLHPVYLVTADGSIDCLSDPAEQEKKVVHLHFTETVCALNILERGGSFLLKTFTMFECDTVCLMYLLRCCFTHINVFKPVTSKEGNSEVYVVCLGYKGKDHVPVLEKLNVYYYKEMKEALFSRNDIPDFFIQEIINCATKFKLIQTSVIERNIETYKHQHKRKRSRLQLMDIRDSTANLFIEKYKIRPISPKDFVVHDQDADAICLNLFPRDESGTFLERKMFKQLDTKAMLDFYKGKLDLVETDWDVEDIFWFTFSPNSKIKLNLKFGKPIEKVRTSKFCKGNLLAIYTELVKLCLETGVKIDIPDQLDLDKFICKNAIDTNDFSWTENYNECQKCFFEKFMSACEKLEVGDDLILKGFPLLTQFNVGVIFILGHLFEKVGFVNPSVSPYSIILKGLKDSDLKSLISSISSSMCDRKTDGLVSLVHITYLCESEILRCVTWINQITLKFLSLIMLKKLKETRQT
;
A
#
# COMPACT_ATOMS: atom_id res chain seq x y z
N MET A 1 54.42 -47.67 -67.33
CA MET A 1 54.45 -48.83 -66.43
C MET A 1 55.40 -48.53 -65.29
N ASN A 2 54.87 -48.23 -64.10
CA ASN A 2 55.42 -48.75 -62.84
C ASN A 2 54.45 -48.36 -61.72
N VAL A 3 53.96 -49.40 -61.07
CA VAL A 3 53.04 -49.42 -59.94
C VAL A 3 53.89 -49.28 -58.68
N PHE A 4 53.61 -48.30 -57.82
CA PHE A 4 54.04 -48.36 -56.42
C PHE A 4 52.97 -47.72 -55.54
N ASP A 5 52.21 -48.60 -54.89
CA ASP A 5 51.52 -48.36 -53.63
C ASP A 5 52.55 -48.12 -52.52
N ALA A 6 52.35 -47.04 -51.74
CA ALA A 6 52.62 -46.99 -50.30
C ALA A 6 51.97 -45.72 -49.71
N LEU A 7 50.94 -45.96 -48.88
CA LEU A 7 50.13 -45.03 -48.09
C LEU A 7 50.91 -44.37 -46.91
N PRO A 8 50.28 -43.58 -46.02
CA PRO A 8 49.77 -42.22 -46.20
C PRO A 8 50.41 -41.23 -45.20
N VAL A 9 50.53 -39.94 -45.54
CA VAL A 9 51.03 -38.90 -44.61
C VAL A 9 49.99 -37.79 -44.40
N SER A 10 49.39 -37.85 -43.21
CA SER A 10 48.83 -36.82 -42.34
C SER A 10 48.63 -35.35 -42.79
N PHE A 11 47.39 -34.91 -42.51
CA PHE A 11 46.97 -33.65 -41.86
C PHE A 11 47.28 -32.31 -42.54
N GLY A 12 46.39 -31.88 -43.43
CA GLY A 12 46.20 -30.49 -43.83
C GLY A 12 44.91 -29.92 -43.23
N SER A 13 45.04 -28.83 -42.46
CA SER A 13 43.96 -28.11 -41.78
C SER A 13 42.94 -27.49 -42.74
N SER A 14 41.66 -27.89 -42.66
CA SER A 14 40.56 -27.11 -43.23
C SER A 14 40.12 -26.04 -42.22
N LYS A 15 40.57 -24.80 -42.43
CA LYS A 15 39.98 -23.63 -41.79
C LYS A 15 38.56 -23.47 -42.36
N THR A 16 37.56 -23.83 -41.59
CA THR A 16 36.19 -23.38 -41.83
C THR A 16 36.12 -21.90 -41.46
N GLU A 17 36.09 -21.03 -42.48
CA GLU A 17 35.74 -19.62 -42.31
C GLU A 17 34.31 -19.54 -41.75
N LYS A 18 34.21 -19.20 -40.45
CA LYS A 18 32.95 -18.90 -39.80
C LYS A 18 32.50 -17.51 -40.22
N ASP A 19 31.45 -17.43 -41.03
CA ASP A 19 30.79 -16.17 -41.42
C ASP A 19 30.43 -15.35 -40.16
N PRO A 20 31.00 -14.14 -39.97
CA PRO A 20 30.71 -13.26 -38.84
C PRO A 20 29.24 -12.85 -38.75
N ASN A 21 28.50 -12.86 -39.86
CA ASN A 21 27.07 -12.51 -39.89
C ASN A 21 26.19 -13.64 -39.33
N SER A 22 26.58 -14.90 -39.51
CA SER A 22 25.88 -16.05 -38.91
C SER A 22 25.89 -16.01 -37.38
N TYR A 23 27.00 -15.53 -36.79
CA TYR A 23 27.14 -15.39 -35.33
C TYR A 23 26.38 -14.19 -34.78
N LYS A 24 26.33 -13.05 -35.52
CA LYS A 24 25.52 -11.89 -35.15
C LYS A 24 24.02 -12.18 -35.22
N ASN A 25 23.57 -12.94 -36.23
CA ASN A 25 22.18 -13.36 -36.36
C ASN A 25 21.77 -14.33 -35.23
N ARG A 26 22.56 -15.38 -34.95
CA ARG A 26 22.28 -16.30 -33.82
C ARG A 26 22.22 -15.60 -32.47
N ASN A 27 23.04 -14.57 -32.25
CA ASN A 27 23.01 -13.82 -30.99
C ASN A 27 21.78 -12.91 -30.88
N ARG A 28 21.31 -12.33 -32.00
CA ARG A 28 20.04 -11.59 -32.07
C ARG A 28 18.84 -12.50 -31.85
N ASP A 29 18.83 -13.68 -32.45
CA ASP A 29 17.77 -14.68 -32.29
C ASP A 29 17.65 -15.13 -30.82
N ASN A 30 18.79 -15.34 -30.14
CA ASN A 30 18.82 -15.67 -28.72
C ASN A 30 18.29 -14.53 -27.82
N VAL A 31 18.62 -13.27 -28.13
CA VAL A 31 18.10 -12.11 -27.39
C VAL A 31 16.59 -11.99 -27.57
N TRP A 32 16.11 -12.08 -28.82
CA TRP A 32 14.68 -12.00 -29.13
C TRP A 32 13.88 -13.11 -28.44
N GLN A 33 14.38 -14.35 -28.44
CA GLN A 33 13.71 -15.44 -27.76
C GLN A 33 13.56 -15.18 -26.25
N VAL A 34 14.59 -14.63 -25.59
CA VAL A 34 14.53 -14.24 -24.17
C VAL A 34 13.48 -13.15 -23.95
N VAL A 35 13.45 -12.14 -24.82
CA VAL A 35 12.49 -11.03 -24.75
C VAL A 35 11.07 -11.56 -24.92
N GLU A 36 10.78 -12.34 -25.96
CA GLU A 36 9.45 -12.92 -26.21
C GLU A 36 8.97 -13.82 -25.08
N ASN A 37 9.87 -14.64 -24.52
CA ASN A 37 9.58 -15.47 -23.36
C ASN A 37 9.16 -14.63 -22.14
N GLY A 38 9.69 -13.41 -22.01
CA GLY A 38 9.29 -12.45 -20.98
C GLY A 38 7.81 -12.06 -21.05
N PHE A 39 7.22 -12.03 -22.26
CA PHE A 39 5.81 -11.64 -22.51
C PHE A 39 4.85 -12.84 -22.61
N SER A 40 5.34 -14.08 -22.57
CA SER A 40 4.54 -15.30 -22.72
C SER A 40 4.25 -16.04 -21.40
N LYS A 41 4.52 -15.38 -20.26
CA LYS A 41 4.31 -15.90 -18.90
C LYS A 41 2.83 -15.94 -18.50
N CYS A 42 2.02 -16.72 -19.22
CA CYS A 42 0.60 -16.93 -18.94
C CYS A 42 0.22 -18.42 -18.90
N PHE A 43 -0.91 -18.71 -18.25
CA PHE A 43 -1.58 -20.01 -18.22
C PHE A 43 -3.09 -19.80 -18.35
N GLU A 44 -3.76 -20.53 -19.24
CA GLU A 44 -5.21 -20.44 -19.46
C GLU A 44 -5.87 -21.75 -19.02
N PHE A 45 -6.94 -21.66 -18.23
CA PHE A 45 -7.71 -22.83 -17.78
C PHE A 45 -8.72 -23.25 -18.86
N SER A 46 -8.77 -24.56 -19.16
CA SER A 46 -9.52 -25.12 -20.28
C SER A 46 -11.02 -25.07 -20.05
N ASN A 47 -11.78 -24.36 -20.89
CA ASN A 47 -13.25 -24.31 -20.84
C ASN A 47 -13.99 -25.54 -21.36
N LYS A 48 -13.27 -26.61 -21.71
CA LYS A 48 -13.87 -27.81 -22.32
C LYS A 48 -14.79 -28.58 -21.38
N ARG A 49 -14.58 -28.48 -20.06
CA ARG A 49 -15.39 -29.14 -19.04
C ARG A 49 -16.05 -28.08 -18.15
N PRO A 50 -17.38 -28.11 -17.99
CA PRO A 50 -18.06 -27.19 -17.09
C PRO A 50 -17.66 -27.49 -15.65
N SER A 51 -17.47 -26.44 -14.86
CA SER A 51 -17.31 -26.53 -13.41
C SER A 51 -18.63 -26.13 -12.78
N THR A 52 -19.13 -26.97 -11.87
CA THR A 52 -20.41 -26.77 -11.17
C THR A 52 -20.15 -26.46 -9.71
N PHE A 53 -21.04 -25.67 -9.11
CA PHE A 53 -21.00 -25.42 -7.69
C PHE A 53 -21.27 -26.72 -6.90
N PRO A 54 -20.47 -27.01 -5.86
CA PRO A 54 -20.79 -28.02 -4.88
C PRO A 54 -22.07 -27.66 -4.10
N SER A 55 -22.61 -28.63 -3.34
CA SER A 55 -23.77 -28.37 -2.46
C SER A 55 -23.46 -27.25 -1.46
N GLN A 56 -24.43 -26.34 -1.23
CA GLN A 56 -24.29 -25.25 -0.28
C GLN A 56 -23.97 -25.76 1.15
N ASP A 57 -24.55 -26.90 1.52
CA ASP A 57 -24.38 -27.50 2.85
C ASP A 57 -22.94 -27.94 3.11
N GLY A 58 -22.18 -28.30 2.06
CA GLY A 58 -20.80 -28.78 2.17
C GLY A 58 -19.75 -27.68 2.39
N LEU A 59 -20.06 -26.41 2.13
CA LEU A 59 -19.08 -25.33 2.25
C LEU A 59 -18.62 -25.14 3.70
N PHE A 60 -17.31 -25.02 3.91
CA PHE A 60 -16.68 -24.77 5.22
C PHE A 60 -17.02 -25.81 6.28
N THR A 61 -17.20 -27.08 5.89
CA THR A 61 -17.52 -28.19 6.81
C THR A 61 -16.35 -29.12 7.09
N HIS A 62 -15.33 -29.11 6.22
CA HIS A 62 -14.18 -30.02 6.29
C HIS A 62 -12.91 -29.25 6.66
N GLY A 63 -11.98 -29.93 7.32
CA GLY A 63 -10.64 -29.42 7.57
C GLY A 63 -9.88 -29.14 6.27
N LYS A 64 -8.84 -28.30 6.36
CA LYS A 64 -7.95 -28.04 5.23
C LYS A 64 -7.27 -29.32 4.79
N TRP A 65 -7.20 -29.52 3.47
CA TRP A 65 -6.62 -30.70 2.84
C TRP A 65 -5.43 -30.31 1.97
N GLU A 66 -4.56 -31.28 1.70
CA GLU A 66 -3.35 -31.03 0.92
C GLU A 66 -3.34 -31.90 -0.34
N VAL A 67 -2.71 -31.37 -1.40
CA VAL A 67 -2.37 -32.14 -2.60
C VAL A 67 -0.87 -32.37 -2.55
N GLU A 68 -0.47 -33.63 -2.41
CA GLU A 68 0.93 -34.03 -2.24
C GLU A 68 1.86 -33.40 -3.27
N THR A 69 1.47 -33.39 -4.55
CA THR A 69 2.25 -32.77 -5.63
C THR A 69 2.43 -31.25 -5.43
N LEU A 70 1.41 -30.55 -4.97
CA LEU A 70 1.51 -29.11 -4.71
C LEU A 70 2.42 -28.81 -3.50
N GLN A 71 2.36 -29.63 -2.45
CA GLN A 71 3.24 -29.49 -1.29
C GLN A 71 4.71 -29.75 -1.66
N LYS A 72 4.98 -30.75 -2.49
CA LYS A 72 6.32 -30.97 -3.05
C LYS A 72 6.83 -29.76 -3.85
N LEU A 73 5.98 -29.15 -4.68
CA LEU A 73 6.36 -27.93 -5.41
C LEU A 73 6.64 -26.75 -4.47
N LYS A 74 5.88 -26.62 -3.38
CA LYS A 74 6.11 -25.63 -2.32
C LYS A 74 7.47 -25.82 -1.67
N GLU A 75 7.78 -27.05 -1.22
CA GLU A 75 9.07 -27.39 -0.61
C GLU A 75 10.24 -27.09 -1.54
N GLU A 76 10.15 -27.50 -2.81
CA GLU A 76 11.18 -27.26 -3.81
C GLU A 76 11.41 -25.75 -4.04
N LEU A 77 10.34 -24.96 -4.16
CA LEU A 77 10.45 -23.51 -4.34
C LEU A 77 11.05 -22.84 -3.10
N ASN A 78 10.60 -23.23 -1.91
CA ASN A 78 11.11 -22.68 -0.65
C ASN A 78 12.57 -23.06 -0.42
N GLY A 79 12.99 -24.26 -0.83
CA GLY A 79 14.41 -24.68 -0.85
C GLY A 79 15.28 -23.83 -1.78
N VAL A 80 14.74 -23.30 -2.87
CA VAL A 80 15.45 -22.35 -3.74
C VAL A 80 15.45 -20.94 -3.14
N LYS A 81 14.34 -20.48 -2.58
CA LYS A 81 14.23 -19.17 -1.92
C LYS A 81 15.17 -19.07 -0.70
N SER A 82 15.31 -20.14 0.08
CA SER A 82 16.18 -20.16 1.27
C SER A 82 17.65 -19.95 0.95
N LYS A 83 18.09 -20.24 -0.28
CA LYS A 83 19.44 -19.90 -0.77
C LYS A 83 19.71 -18.40 -0.68
N LEU A 84 18.69 -17.55 -0.59
CA LEU A 84 18.81 -16.08 -0.53
C LEU A 84 18.99 -15.54 0.90
N ASN A 85 18.81 -16.36 1.94
CA ASN A 85 18.73 -15.90 3.34
C ASN A 85 20.01 -15.21 3.85
N SER A 86 21.17 -15.56 3.29
CA SER A 86 22.49 -15.04 3.69
C SER A 86 22.94 -13.79 2.90
N TYR A 87 22.18 -13.35 1.89
CA TYR A 87 22.54 -12.16 1.12
C TYR A 87 22.03 -10.90 1.83
N ASN A 88 22.87 -9.85 1.83
CA ASN A 88 22.44 -8.52 2.25
C ASN A 88 21.31 -8.04 1.33
N LEU A 89 20.22 -7.53 1.91
CA LEU A 89 19.03 -7.19 1.11
C LEU A 89 19.27 -6.04 0.16
N ALA A 90 19.97 -4.99 0.59
CA ALA A 90 20.24 -3.83 -0.24
C ALA A 90 21.11 -4.22 -1.45
N ASP A 91 22.18 -4.97 -1.23
CA ASP A 91 23.06 -5.45 -2.30
C ASP A 91 22.35 -6.40 -3.26
N TRP A 92 21.55 -7.32 -2.72
CA TRP A 92 20.75 -8.25 -3.51
C TRP A 92 19.68 -7.54 -4.34
N HIS A 93 18.98 -6.56 -3.76
CA HIS A 93 18.01 -5.74 -4.46
C HIS A 93 18.66 -4.91 -5.56
N ASP A 94 19.83 -4.30 -5.32
CA ASP A 94 20.56 -3.58 -6.34
C ASP A 94 21.00 -4.49 -7.49
N HIS A 95 21.55 -5.67 -7.17
CA HIS A 95 21.95 -6.67 -8.18
C HIS A 95 20.75 -7.14 -9.01
N THR A 96 19.66 -7.56 -8.38
CA THR A 96 18.47 -8.04 -9.10
C THR A 96 17.79 -6.95 -9.91
N ARG A 97 17.81 -5.69 -9.44
CA ARG A 97 17.34 -4.51 -10.21
C ARG A 97 18.17 -4.29 -11.47
N LYS A 98 19.50 -4.43 -11.38
CA LYS A 98 20.42 -4.32 -12.53
C LYS A 98 20.24 -5.48 -13.52
N ASN A 99 19.87 -6.67 -13.04
CA ASN A 99 19.68 -7.87 -13.87
C ASN A 99 18.24 -8.11 -14.36
N ASN A 100 17.27 -7.29 -13.94
CA ASN A 100 15.89 -7.38 -14.41
C ASN A 100 15.79 -7.06 -15.91
N TYR A 101 15.23 -7.95 -16.73
CA TYR A 101 15.08 -7.72 -18.17
C TYR A 101 14.10 -6.59 -18.50
N ALA A 102 13.10 -6.34 -17.66
CA ALA A 102 12.16 -5.23 -17.85
C ALA A 102 12.63 -3.91 -17.19
N GLY A 103 13.85 -3.86 -16.63
CA GLY A 103 14.27 -2.75 -15.78
C GLY A 103 14.45 -1.39 -16.48
N THR A 104 14.42 -1.32 -17.81
CA THR A 104 14.43 -0.06 -18.58
C THR A 104 13.07 0.34 -19.13
N VAL A 105 12.02 -0.49 -18.97
CA VAL A 105 10.67 -0.19 -19.47
C VAL A 105 10.18 1.15 -18.91
N MET A 106 10.10 1.29 -17.58
CA MET A 106 9.63 2.54 -16.95
C MET A 106 10.44 3.76 -17.40
N ARG A 107 11.78 3.65 -17.47
CA ARG A 107 12.63 4.76 -17.95
C ARG A 107 12.27 5.14 -19.38
N SER A 108 12.04 4.16 -20.24
CA SER A 108 11.69 4.37 -21.65
C SER A 108 10.28 4.94 -21.81
N LEU A 109 9.38 4.65 -20.87
CA LEU A 109 8.02 5.20 -20.87
C LEU A 109 7.94 6.66 -20.41
N ARG A 110 8.91 7.16 -19.62
CA ARG A 110 8.93 8.56 -19.14
C ARG A 110 8.85 9.59 -20.28
N LYS A 111 9.39 9.27 -21.47
CA LYS A 111 9.32 10.14 -22.65
C LYS A 111 7.90 10.38 -23.16
N PHE A 112 6.96 9.49 -22.83
CA PHE A 112 5.54 9.64 -23.16
C PHE A 112 4.74 10.34 -22.05
N GLN A 113 5.41 10.71 -20.95
CA GLN A 113 4.83 11.41 -19.80
C GLN A 113 3.50 10.80 -19.29
N PRO A 114 3.42 9.46 -19.07
CA PRO A 114 2.22 8.88 -18.48
C PRO A 114 2.01 9.38 -17.04
N GLU A 115 0.77 9.71 -16.72
CA GLU A 115 0.33 10.09 -15.38
C GLU A 115 0.66 8.98 -14.37
N PHE A 116 1.26 9.38 -13.26
CA PHE A 116 1.52 8.51 -12.10
C PHE A 116 2.23 7.19 -12.46
N LEU A 117 3.29 7.28 -13.28
CA LEU A 117 4.05 6.13 -13.76
C LEU A 117 4.76 5.36 -12.64
N THR A 118 4.27 4.18 -12.34
CA THR A 118 4.90 3.21 -11.42
C THR A 118 5.09 1.85 -12.06
N GLN A 119 5.72 0.91 -11.33
CA GLN A 119 5.79 -0.48 -11.78
C GLN A 119 4.38 -1.10 -11.86
N ALA A 120 3.50 -0.80 -10.90
CA ALA A 120 2.10 -1.24 -10.90
C ALA A 120 1.33 -0.71 -12.11
N TRP A 121 1.55 0.55 -12.49
CA TRP A 121 1.00 1.14 -13.71
C TRP A 121 1.36 0.31 -14.95
N CYS A 122 2.64 -0.09 -15.07
CA CYS A 122 3.12 -0.88 -16.21
C CYS A 122 2.54 -2.30 -16.23
N LYS A 123 2.41 -2.94 -15.05
CA LYS A 123 1.80 -4.26 -14.91
C LYS A 123 0.35 -4.24 -15.40
N PHE A 124 -0.43 -3.27 -14.91
CA PHE A 124 -1.84 -3.16 -15.29
C PHE A 124 -2.02 -2.80 -16.76
N TYR A 125 -1.22 -1.87 -17.29
CA TYR A 125 -1.31 -1.47 -18.70
C TYR A 125 -1.12 -2.67 -19.63
N GLU A 126 -0.15 -3.54 -19.29
CA GLU A 126 0.09 -4.78 -19.99
C GLU A 126 -1.09 -5.77 -19.87
N VAL A 127 -1.69 -5.91 -18.68
CA VAL A 127 -2.87 -6.77 -18.46
C VAL A 127 -4.06 -6.28 -19.30
N VAL A 128 -4.44 -5.00 -19.20
CA VAL A 128 -5.60 -4.44 -19.89
C VAL A 128 -5.40 -4.40 -21.41
N SER A 129 -4.16 -4.26 -21.88
CA SER A 129 -3.84 -4.34 -23.32
C SER A 129 -3.89 -5.77 -23.85
N ARG A 130 -3.56 -6.77 -23.03
CA ARG A 130 -3.52 -8.19 -23.42
C ARG A 130 -4.88 -8.87 -23.33
N TYR A 131 -5.65 -8.57 -22.28
CA TYR A 131 -6.92 -9.22 -21.99
C TYR A 131 -8.08 -8.27 -22.22
N LYS A 132 -9.22 -8.80 -22.68
CA LYS A 132 -10.45 -8.02 -22.90
C LYS A 132 -11.15 -7.73 -21.57
N LEU A 133 -10.48 -6.98 -20.70
CA LEU A 133 -11.01 -6.59 -19.39
C LEU A 133 -12.27 -5.73 -19.53
N ILE A 134 -12.32 -4.88 -20.56
CA ILE A 134 -13.49 -4.05 -20.88
C ILE A 134 -14.47 -4.90 -21.72
N PRO A 135 -15.64 -5.26 -21.18
CA PRO A 135 -16.60 -6.09 -21.91
C PRO A 135 -17.13 -5.38 -23.16
N LYS A 136 -17.47 -6.15 -24.21
CA LYS A 136 -17.98 -5.61 -25.48
C LYS A 136 -19.21 -4.70 -25.30
N GLN A 137 -20.04 -4.94 -24.28
CA GLN A 137 -21.21 -4.11 -23.99
C GLN A 137 -20.85 -2.70 -23.50
N CYS A 138 -19.73 -2.54 -22.80
CA CYS A 138 -19.22 -1.22 -22.40
C CYS A 138 -18.81 -0.43 -23.64
N LEU A 139 -18.15 -1.07 -24.61
CA LEU A 139 -17.78 -0.44 -25.88
C LEU A 139 -19.01 0.02 -26.66
N LYS A 140 -20.06 -0.80 -26.71
CA LYS A 140 -21.32 -0.46 -27.38
C LYS A 140 -22.05 0.70 -26.70
N LYS A 141 -22.13 0.68 -25.37
CA LYS A 141 -22.81 1.70 -24.56
C LYS A 141 -21.96 2.96 -24.33
N LYS A 142 -20.67 2.91 -24.65
CA LYS A 142 -19.68 3.95 -24.36
C LYS A 142 -19.64 4.34 -22.88
N LEU A 143 -19.82 3.36 -22.01
CA LEU A 143 -19.85 3.56 -20.56
C LEU A 143 -19.08 2.43 -19.87
N LEU A 144 -18.19 2.81 -18.96
CA LEU A 144 -17.48 1.89 -18.07
C LEU A 144 -17.56 2.42 -16.64
N ASN A 145 -18.03 1.58 -15.73
CA ASN A 145 -17.88 1.84 -14.31
C ASN A 145 -16.96 0.77 -13.70
N SER A 146 -15.94 1.19 -12.95
CA SER A 146 -14.96 0.28 -12.33
C SER A 146 -14.81 0.51 -10.83
N VAL A 147 -14.49 -0.56 -10.10
CA VAL A 147 -14.15 -0.51 -8.66
C VAL A 147 -12.77 -1.10 -8.45
N HIS A 148 -11.93 -0.39 -7.69
CA HIS A 148 -10.55 -0.78 -7.42
C HIS A 148 -10.36 -1.03 -5.92
N LEU A 149 -10.25 -2.30 -5.53
CA LEU A 149 -10.10 -2.75 -4.15
C LEU A 149 -8.62 -2.77 -3.75
N CYS A 150 -8.33 -2.28 -2.55
CA CYS A 150 -6.99 -2.21 -1.97
C CYS A 150 -5.96 -1.58 -2.93
N GLU A 151 -6.35 -0.47 -3.57
CA GLU A 151 -5.71 0.07 -4.77
C GLU A 151 -4.53 1.02 -4.50
N ALA A 152 -4.33 1.46 -3.26
CA ALA A 152 -3.34 2.50 -2.96
C ALA A 152 -1.97 2.20 -3.59
N PRO A 153 -1.35 3.18 -4.27
CA PRO A 153 -1.73 4.59 -4.27
C PRO A 153 -2.70 5.03 -5.40
N GLY A 154 -3.08 4.16 -6.35
CA GLY A 154 -3.92 4.54 -7.51
C GLY A 154 -3.31 4.27 -8.89
N ALA A 155 -2.29 3.42 -8.97
CA ALA A 155 -1.54 3.19 -10.20
C ALA A 155 -2.34 2.43 -11.28
N PHE A 156 -3.26 1.54 -10.93
CA PHE A 156 -4.11 0.86 -11.91
C PHE A 156 -5.13 1.83 -12.48
N ILE A 157 -5.64 2.75 -11.66
CA ILE A 157 -6.60 3.79 -12.08
C ILE A 157 -5.96 4.70 -13.15
N ALA A 158 -4.78 5.27 -12.86
CA ALA A 158 -4.06 6.11 -13.83
C ALA A 158 -3.70 5.34 -15.12
N SER A 159 -3.37 4.05 -14.98
CA SER A 159 -3.07 3.17 -16.12
C SER A 159 -4.31 2.84 -16.97
N LEU A 160 -5.44 2.58 -16.32
CA LEU A 160 -6.72 2.36 -16.98
C LEU A 160 -7.16 3.60 -17.74
N ASN A 161 -7.07 4.79 -17.13
CA ASN A 161 -7.36 6.06 -17.79
C ASN A 161 -6.56 6.22 -19.07
N HIS A 162 -5.24 6.03 -18.98
CA HIS A 162 -4.35 6.15 -20.13
C HIS A 162 -4.71 5.17 -21.25
N PHE A 163 -5.02 3.92 -20.90
CA PHE A 163 -5.47 2.92 -21.86
C PHE A 163 -6.79 3.33 -22.53
N LEU A 164 -7.78 3.80 -21.76
CA LEU A 164 -9.07 4.23 -22.28
C LEU A 164 -8.93 5.42 -23.21
N LYS A 165 -8.18 6.46 -22.84
CA LYS A 165 -8.00 7.65 -23.68
C LYS A 165 -7.30 7.34 -25.00
N LEU A 166 -6.40 6.36 -25.04
CA LEU A 166 -5.73 5.96 -26.28
C LEU A 166 -6.57 5.04 -27.17
N ASN A 167 -7.34 4.13 -26.59
CA ASN A 167 -7.97 3.04 -27.34
C ASN A 167 -9.50 3.17 -27.46
N HIS A 168 -10.13 3.88 -26.52
CA HIS A 168 -11.58 4.04 -26.38
C HIS A 168 -11.95 5.44 -25.85
N PRO A 169 -11.50 6.54 -26.51
CA PRO A 169 -11.69 7.92 -26.02
C PRO A 169 -13.17 8.32 -25.86
N GLU A 170 -14.08 7.60 -26.51
CA GLU A 170 -15.52 7.81 -26.46
C GLU A 170 -16.19 7.26 -25.19
N ILE A 171 -15.49 6.43 -24.40
CA ILE A 171 -16.05 5.85 -23.18
C ILE A 171 -16.10 6.90 -22.07
N GLU A 172 -17.29 7.15 -21.55
CA GLU A 172 -17.46 7.80 -20.26
C GLU A 172 -17.07 6.80 -19.17
N TRP A 173 -16.10 7.17 -18.35
CA TRP A 173 -15.56 6.32 -17.31
C TRP A 173 -15.79 6.92 -15.93
N LYS A 174 -16.48 6.17 -15.08
CA LYS A 174 -16.62 6.47 -13.65
C LYS A 174 -15.89 5.39 -12.87
N TRP A 175 -15.26 5.78 -11.78
CA TRP A 175 -14.53 4.83 -10.96
C TRP A 175 -14.67 5.16 -9.50
N PHE A 176 -14.37 4.15 -8.69
CA PHE A 176 -14.37 4.24 -7.25
C PHE A 176 -13.27 3.33 -6.73
N ALA A 177 -12.61 3.72 -5.63
CA ALA A 177 -11.52 2.94 -5.06
C ALA A 177 -11.60 2.84 -3.54
N THR A 178 -11.04 1.75 -3.03
CA THR A 178 -10.91 1.50 -1.59
C THR A 178 -9.48 1.09 -1.26
N THR A 179 -9.06 1.41 -0.05
CA THR A 179 -7.76 1.05 0.53
C THR A 179 -7.78 1.37 2.02
N LEU A 180 -6.81 0.88 2.78
CA LEU A 180 -6.55 1.39 4.13
C LEU A 180 -6.36 2.90 4.08
N ASN A 181 -7.06 3.63 4.94
CA ASN A 181 -7.08 5.08 4.92
C ASN A 181 -5.73 5.67 5.38
N PRO A 182 -4.98 6.36 4.50
CA PRO A 182 -3.69 6.97 4.85
C PRO A 182 -3.82 8.16 5.81
N TYR A 183 -5.05 8.60 6.08
CA TYR A 183 -5.36 9.71 6.98
C TYR A 183 -5.87 9.22 8.34
N TYR A 184 -6.28 7.96 8.48
CA TYR A 184 -6.73 7.41 9.76
C TYR A 184 -5.53 6.99 10.63
N GLU A 185 -5.28 7.73 11.71
CA GLU A 185 -4.06 7.62 12.52
C GLU A 185 -3.93 6.29 13.27
N GLY A 186 -5.04 5.56 13.43
CA GLY A 186 -5.05 4.24 14.04
C GLY A 186 -4.56 3.11 13.11
N ASN A 187 -4.34 3.38 11.82
CA ASN A 187 -3.78 2.40 10.88
C ASN A 187 -2.27 2.20 11.10
N ASP A 188 -1.73 1.08 10.65
CA ASP A 188 -0.31 0.73 10.78
C ASP A 188 0.45 0.93 9.46
N LEU A 189 1.56 1.69 9.47
CA LEU A 189 2.42 1.91 8.29
C LEU A 189 3.01 0.63 7.70
N GLN A 190 3.18 -0.44 8.49
CA GLN A 190 3.72 -1.71 7.98
C GLN A 190 2.73 -2.43 7.05
N HIS A 191 1.43 -2.15 7.20
CA HIS A 191 0.35 -2.81 6.46
C HIS A 191 -0.27 -1.92 5.39
N MET A 192 0.06 -0.62 5.39
CA MET A 192 -0.57 0.39 4.55
C MET A 192 0.44 1.04 3.59
N VAL A 193 -0.02 1.38 2.39
CA VAL A 193 0.73 2.27 1.48
C VAL A 193 0.38 3.71 1.83
N ASN A 194 1.38 4.49 2.23
CA ASN A 194 1.20 5.87 2.69
C ASN A 194 1.37 6.95 1.61
N ASP A 195 1.83 6.57 0.40
CA ASP A 195 1.86 7.45 -0.77
C ASP A 195 0.43 7.78 -1.19
N ASP A 196 0.04 9.04 -1.03
CA ASP A 196 -1.30 9.52 -1.27
C ASP A 196 -1.35 10.62 -2.33
N ARG A 197 -0.29 10.81 -3.11
CA ARG A 197 -0.22 11.87 -4.14
C ARG A 197 -1.34 11.79 -5.15
N PHE A 198 -1.77 10.59 -5.50
CA PHE A 198 -2.92 10.39 -6.37
C PHE A 198 -4.24 10.42 -5.56
N ILE A 199 -4.24 9.86 -4.34
CA ILE A 199 -5.42 9.78 -3.47
C ILE A 199 -5.95 11.17 -3.11
N ILE A 200 -5.10 12.07 -2.62
CA ILE A 200 -5.51 13.39 -2.12
C ILE A 200 -6.18 14.23 -3.22
N ASN A 201 -5.66 14.14 -4.45
CA ASN A 201 -6.17 14.87 -5.61
C ASN A 201 -7.42 14.24 -6.22
N THR A 202 -7.81 13.04 -5.78
CA THR A 202 -8.97 12.30 -6.30
C THR A 202 -9.90 11.84 -5.17
N LEU A 203 -9.79 12.46 -3.98
CA LEU A 203 -10.33 11.95 -2.72
C LEU A 203 -11.84 11.66 -2.76
N GLU A 204 -12.59 12.40 -3.57
CA GLU A 204 -14.02 12.20 -3.81
C GLU A 204 -14.39 10.81 -4.37
N ASN A 205 -13.46 10.15 -5.06
CA ASN A 205 -13.63 8.80 -5.60
C ASN A 205 -13.10 7.71 -4.66
N TRP A 206 -12.51 8.07 -3.53
CA TRP A 206 -12.01 7.13 -2.51
C TRP A 206 -13.01 6.95 -1.38
N TRP A 207 -13.19 5.71 -0.97
CA TRP A 207 -14.01 5.37 0.19
C TRP A 207 -13.28 4.46 1.15
N PHE A 208 -13.29 4.89 2.40
CA PHE A 208 -12.54 4.29 3.49
C PHE A 208 -13.44 3.51 4.45
N GLY A 209 -14.59 3.01 3.97
CA GLY A 209 -15.59 2.40 4.84
C GLY A 209 -16.37 3.45 5.64
N ASN A 210 -17.42 3.01 6.33
CA ASN A 210 -18.20 3.89 7.21
C ASN A 210 -17.47 4.19 8.52
N ASP A 211 -16.45 3.41 8.87
CA ASP A 211 -15.62 3.59 10.05
C ASP A 211 -14.34 4.41 9.76
N GLU A 212 -14.20 4.91 8.53
CA GLU A 212 -13.03 5.66 8.01
C GLU A 212 -11.68 4.92 8.11
N THR A 213 -11.62 3.63 8.47
CA THR A 213 -10.34 2.91 8.58
C THR A 213 -9.82 2.44 7.23
N GLY A 214 -10.72 2.17 6.29
CA GLY A 214 -10.43 1.53 5.02
C GLY A 214 -10.10 0.04 5.12
N ASN A 215 -10.28 -0.56 6.30
CA ASN A 215 -9.99 -1.97 6.52
C ASN A 215 -11.08 -2.83 5.87
N VAL A 216 -10.71 -3.60 4.84
CA VAL A 216 -11.62 -4.50 4.13
C VAL A 216 -12.23 -5.58 5.04
N TYR A 217 -11.58 -5.92 6.16
CA TYR A 217 -12.11 -6.87 7.14
C TYR A 217 -13.11 -6.25 8.13
N GLY A 218 -13.39 -4.95 8.02
CA GLY A 218 -14.23 -4.22 8.96
C GLY A 218 -15.67 -4.72 9.02
N ASP A 219 -16.30 -4.53 10.18
CA ASP A 219 -17.71 -4.88 10.37
C ASP A 219 -18.60 -4.12 9.39
N ASN A 220 -19.61 -4.80 8.84
CA ASN A 220 -20.52 -4.24 7.83
C ASN A 220 -19.84 -3.67 6.57
N TYR A 221 -18.54 -3.94 6.35
CA TYR A 221 -17.81 -3.41 5.20
C TYR A 221 -18.45 -3.88 3.88
N LEU A 222 -18.71 -5.18 3.76
CA LEU A 222 -19.28 -5.76 2.53
C LEU A 222 -20.67 -5.21 2.23
N SER A 223 -21.56 -5.14 3.24
CA SER A 223 -22.92 -4.61 3.05
C SER A 223 -22.89 -3.13 2.68
N SER A 224 -22.03 -2.34 3.33
CA SER A 224 -21.86 -0.91 3.03
C SER A 224 -21.25 -0.68 1.65
N LEU A 225 -20.31 -1.52 1.22
CA LEU A 225 -19.74 -1.48 -0.14
C LEU A 225 -20.82 -1.76 -1.19
N ILE A 226 -21.65 -2.78 -0.97
CA ILE A 226 -22.77 -3.11 -1.85
C ILE A 226 -23.74 -1.92 -1.97
N GLU A 227 -24.05 -1.25 -0.86
CA GLU A 227 -24.89 -0.06 -0.87
C GLU A 227 -24.23 1.11 -1.63
N LYS A 228 -22.97 1.41 -1.31
CA LYS A 228 -22.21 2.50 -1.95
C LYS A 228 -22.06 2.30 -3.46
N THR A 229 -21.91 1.06 -3.92
CA THR A 229 -21.77 0.74 -5.36
C THR A 229 -23.07 0.86 -6.14
N LYS A 230 -24.24 0.98 -5.50
CA LYS A 230 -25.52 1.25 -6.20
C LYS A 230 -25.47 2.57 -6.99
N PHE A 231 -24.76 3.58 -6.47
CA PHE A 231 -24.58 4.88 -7.14
C PHE A 231 -23.66 4.81 -8.37
N LEU A 232 -22.89 3.72 -8.51
CA LEU A 232 -21.95 3.47 -9.60
C LEU A 232 -22.42 2.32 -10.52
N HIS A 233 -23.58 1.71 -10.26
CA HIS A 233 -24.07 0.57 -11.01
C HIS A 233 -24.39 0.94 -12.48
N PRO A 234 -24.15 0.06 -13.48
CA PRO A 234 -23.54 -1.28 -13.38
C PRO A 234 -22.01 -1.27 -13.38
N VAL A 235 -21.39 -2.05 -12.47
CA VAL A 235 -19.92 -2.19 -12.39
C VAL A 235 -19.44 -3.33 -13.30
N TYR A 236 -18.55 -3.03 -14.24
CA TYR A 236 -18.08 -3.99 -15.24
C TYR A 236 -16.62 -4.42 -15.08
N LEU A 237 -15.87 -3.73 -14.24
CA LEU A 237 -14.49 -4.09 -13.93
C LEU A 237 -14.25 -3.93 -12.44
N VAL A 238 -13.77 -4.98 -11.80
CA VAL A 238 -13.21 -4.92 -10.45
C VAL A 238 -11.74 -5.30 -10.52
N THR A 239 -10.87 -4.51 -9.88
CA THR A 239 -9.47 -4.89 -9.67
C THR A 239 -9.19 -5.03 -8.18
N ALA A 240 -8.28 -5.91 -7.83
CA ALA A 240 -7.80 -6.16 -6.48
C ALA A 240 -6.28 -6.28 -6.52
N ASP A 241 -5.58 -5.26 -6.03
CA ASP A 241 -4.11 -5.24 -5.91
C ASP A 241 -3.68 -5.19 -4.43
N GLY A 242 -4.52 -5.73 -3.53
CA GLY A 242 -4.17 -5.87 -2.11
C GLY A 242 -3.00 -6.83 -1.88
N SER A 243 -2.19 -6.54 -0.87
CA SER A 243 -1.19 -7.48 -0.35
C SER A 243 -0.82 -7.15 1.08
N ILE A 244 -0.36 -8.15 1.83
CA ILE A 244 0.15 -7.99 3.19
C ILE A 244 1.68 -8.11 3.17
N ASP A 245 2.37 -7.29 3.95
CA ASP A 245 3.83 -7.38 4.06
C ASP A 245 4.24 -8.72 4.69
N CYS A 246 4.95 -9.53 3.91
CA CYS A 246 5.44 -10.84 4.30
C CYS A 246 6.97 -10.89 4.40
N LEU A 247 7.67 -9.74 4.48
CA LEU A 247 9.14 -9.70 4.60
C LEU A 247 9.69 -10.55 5.76
N SER A 248 8.92 -10.69 6.83
CA SER A 248 9.31 -11.48 8.02
C SER A 248 9.20 -12.99 7.81
N ASP A 249 8.36 -13.45 6.89
CA ASP A 249 8.23 -14.86 6.53
C ASP A 249 7.67 -14.98 5.09
N PRO A 250 8.56 -14.88 4.08
CA PRO A 250 8.15 -14.96 2.68
C PRO A 250 7.70 -16.35 2.23
N ALA A 251 7.99 -17.39 3.02
CA ALA A 251 7.64 -18.78 2.70
C ALA A 251 6.15 -19.05 2.90
N GLU A 252 5.53 -18.40 3.88
CA GLU A 252 4.10 -18.53 4.22
C GLU A 252 3.25 -17.38 3.66
N GLN A 253 3.75 -16.64 2.66
CA GLN A 253 3.03 -15.54 2.03
C GLN A 253 1.63 -15.94 1.54
N GLU A 254 1.48 -17.15 0.98
CA GLU A 254 0.20 -17.64 0.50
C GLU A 254 -0.85 -17.72 1.61
N LYS A 255 -0.50 -18.35 2.74
CA LYS A 255 -1.40 -18.49 3.89
C LYS A 255 -1.75 -17.14 4.53
N LYS A 256 -0.81 -16.18 4.53
CA LYS A 256 -1.05 -14.86 5.11
C LYS A 256 -2.02 -14.01 4.30
N VAL A 257 -1.98 -14.10 2.97
CA VAL A 257 -2.78 -13.25 2.08
C VAL A 257 -4.10 -13.91 1.69
N VAL A 258 -4.30 -15.21 1.94
CA VAL A 258 -5.50 -15.90 1.42
C VAL A 258 -6.83 -15.35 1.95
N HIS A 259 -6.86 -14.87 3.20
CA HIS A 259 -8.06 -14.22 3.73
C HIS A 259 -8.38 -12.91 2.97
N LEU A 260 -7.36 -12.13 2.60
CA LEU A 260 -7.51 -10.94 1.75
C LEU A 260 -8.07 -11.30 0.37
N HIS A 261 -7.48 -12.30 -0.28
CA HIS A 261 -7.95 -12.72 -1.60
C HIS A 261 -9.40 -13.21 -1.57
N PHE A 262 -9.79 -13.90 -0.49
CA PHE A 262 -11.17 -14.33 -0.27
C PHE A 262 -12.10 -13.13 -0.12
N THR A 263 -11.79 -12.17 0.75
CA THR A 263 -12.64 -10.99 0.96
C THR A 263 -12.75 -10.12 -0.30
N GLU A 264 -11.64 -9.87 -1.00
CA GLU A 264 -11.64 -9.16 -2.29
C GLU A 264 -12.49 -9.88 -3.35
N THR A 265 -12.42 -11.22 -3.39
CA THR A 265 -13.24 -12.03 -4.30
C THR A 265 -14.72 -11.94 -3.96
N VAL A 266 -15.09 -12.06 -2.68
CA VAL A 266 -16.49 -11.94 -2.23
C VAL A 266 -17.03 -10.54 -2.53
N CYS A 267 -16.25 -9.49 -2.29
CA CYS A 267 -16.59 -8.12 -2.69
C CYS A 267 -16.86 -8.05 -4.21
N ALA A 268 -15.95 -8.54 -5.04
CA ALA A 268 -16.09 -8.52 -6.50
C ALA A 268 -17.35 -9.26 -6.97
N LEU A 269 -17.63 -10.46 -6.46
CA LEU A 269 -18.84 -11.23 -6.81
C LEU A 269 -20.13 -10.51 -6.41
N ASN A 270 -20.12 -9.72 -5.33
CA ASN A 270 -21.28 -8.97 -4.87
C ASN A 270 -21.50 -7.64 -5.61
N ILE A 271 -20.52 -7.09 -6.32
CA ILE A 271 -20.67 -5.78 -6.98
C ILE A 271 -20.61 -5.85 -8.50
N LEU A 272 -20.02 -6.90 -9.08
CA LEU A 272 -19.90 -7.07 -10.52
C LEU A 272 -21.26 -7.33 -11.19
N GLU A 273 -21.45 -6.66 -12.32
CA GLU A 273 -22.51 -6.93 -13.27
C GLU A 273 -22.16 -8.13 -14.17
N ARG A 274 -23.19 -8.82 -14.68
CA ARG A 274 -23.03 -9.90 -15.65
C ARG A 274 -22.19 -9.47 -16.85
N GLY A 275 -21.27 -10.34 -17.24
CA GLY A 275 -20.31 -10.11 -18.31
C GLY A 275 -19.10 -9.28 -17.90
N GLY A 276 -19.05 -8.77 -16.66
CA GLY A 276 -17.91 -8.03 -16.12
C GLY A 276 -16.65 -8.86 -15.95
N SER A 277 -15.55 -8.18 -15.63
CA SER A 277 -14.22 -8.78 -15.44
C SER A 277 -13.71 -8.51 -14.02
N PHE A 278 -12.95 -9.46 -13.48
CA PHE A 278 -12.26 -9.34 -12.20
C PHE A 278 -10.77 -9.61 -12.40
N LEU A 279 -9.93 -8.71 -11.89
CA LEU A 279 -8.48 -8.88 -11.85
C LEU A 279 -8.03 -8.99 -10.39
N LEU A 280 -7.40 -10.10 -10.03
CA LEU A 280 -6.92 -10.36 -8.68
C LEU A 280 -5.41 -10.58 -8.70
N LYS A 281 -4.65 -9.81 -7.93
CA LYS A 281 -3.24 -10.14 -7.64
C LYS A 281 -3.21 -11.37 -6.74
N THR A 282 -2.36 -12.34 -7.06
CA THR A 282 -2.09 -13.51 -6.24
C THR A 282 -0.61 -13.83 -6.20
N PHE A 283 -0.23 -14.88 -5.48
CA PHE A 283 1.16 -15.33 -5.38
C PHE A 283 1.29 -16.78 -5.87
N THR A 284 1.67 -17.70 -4.99
CA THR A 284 1.68 -19.14 -5.24
C THR A 284 0.27 -19.73 -5.14
N MET A 285 0.12 -20.99 -5.57
CA MET A 285 -1.16 -21.71 -5.62
C MET A 285 -0.97 -23.15 -5.10
N PHE A 286 -0.36 -23.30 -3.93
CA PHE A 286 -0.04 -24.60 -3.34
C PHE A 286 -1.00 -25.03 -2.24
N GLU A 287 -1.65 -24.06 -1.59
CA GLU A 287 -2.47 -24.27 -0.40
C GLU A 287 -3.94 -24.55 -0.74
N CYS A 288 -4.59 -25.35 0.10
CA CYS A 288 -6.03 -25.69 0.03
C CYS A 288 -6.91 -24.49 -0.31
N ASP A 289 -6.73 -23.40 0.43
CA ASP A 289 -7.55 -22.20 0.35
C ASP A 289 -7.44 -21.54 -1.04
N THR A 290 -6.24 -21.49 -1.61
CA THR A 290 -6.03 -20.94 -2.96
C THR A 290 -6.62 -21.86 -4.02
N VAL A 291 -6.48 -23.18 -3.88
CA VAL A 291 -7.10 -24.14 -4.82
C VAL A 291 -8.62 -24.00 -4.82
N CYS A 292 -9.23 -23.90 -3.63
CA CYS A 292 -10.67 -23.67 -3.50
C CYS A 292 -11.09 -22.33 -4.11
N LEU A 293 -10.33 -21.25 -3.85
CA LEU A 293 -10.61 -19.93 -4.41
C LEU A 293 -10.55 -19.93 -5.94
N MET A 294 -9.54 -20.58 -6.53
CA MET A 294 -9.43 -20.73 -7.99
C MET A 294 -10.60 -21.53 -8.56
N TYR A 295 -11.07 -22.58 -7.85
CA TYR A 295 -12.26 -23.33 -8.26
C TYR A 295 -13.53 -22.49 -8.18
N LEU A 296 -13.69 -21.67 -7.12
CA LEU A 296 -14.79 -20.72 -7.00
C LEU A 296 -14.82 -19.75 -8.19
N LEU A 297 -13.68 -19.12 -8.51
CA LEU A 297 -13.57 -18.21 -9.65
C LEU A 297 -13.89 -18.92 -10.97
N ARG A 298 -13.43 -20.16 -11.12
CA ARG A 298 -13.72 -21.01 -12.28
C ARG A 298 -15.22 -21.29 -12.45
N CYS A 299 -15.96 -21.45 -11.36
CA CYS A 299 -17.41 -21.59 -11.39
C CYS A 299 -18.12 -20.25 -11.72
N CYS A 300 -17.60 -19.13 -11.22
CA CYS A 300 -18.22 -17.80 -11.36
C CYS A 300 -18.00 -17.12 -12.72
N PHE A 301 -16.92 -17.43 -13.44
CA PHE A 301 -16.51 -16.71 -14.65
C PHE A 301 -16.45 -17.62 -15.88
N THR A 302 -16.47 -17.01 -17.07
CA THR A 302 -16.39 -17.74 -18.34
C THR A 302 -14.96 -18.13 -18.67
N HIS A 303 -13.99 -17.26 -18.43
CA HIS A 303 -12.57 -17.56 -18.67
C HIS A 303 -11.73 -17.18 -17.44
N ILE A 304 -10.76 -18.04 -17.10
CA ILE A 304 -9.77 -17.80 -16.05
C ILE A 304 -8.38 -17.95 -16.65
N ASN A 305 -7.54 -16.94 -16.45
CA ASN A 305 -6.14 -16.94 -16.85
C ASN A 305 -5.27 -16.57 -15.66
N VAL A 306 -4.05 -17.08 -15.61
CA VAL A 306 -3.01 -16.65 -14.67
C VAL A 306 -1.88 -16.03 -15.48
N PHE A 307 -1.46 -14.84 -15.12
CA PHE A 307 -0.52 -14.05 -15.92
C PHE A 307 0.49 -13.34 -15.05
N LYS A 308 1.77 -13.41 -15.43
CA LYS A 308 2.84 -12.61 -14.84
C LYS A 308 3.30 -11.57 -15.86
N PRO A 309 2.94 -10.28 -15.69
CA PRO A 309 3.43 -9.20 -16.54
C PRO A 309 4.97 -9.22 -16.69
N VAL A 310 5.49 -8.77 -17.83
CA VAL A 310 6.94 -8.68 -18.04
C VAL A 310 7.59 -7.73 -17.03
N THR A 311 6.85 -6.69 -16.65
CA THR A 311 7.28 -5.67 -15.69
C THR A 311 7.13 -6.08 -14.24
N SER A 312 6.49 -7.21 -13.92
CA SER A 312 6.52 -7.77 -12.56
C SER A 312 7.90 -8.37 -12.26
N LYS A 313 8.41 -8.19 -11.03
CA LYS A 313 9.74 -8.68 -10.63
C LYS A 313 9.82 -10.18 -10.88
N GLU A 314 10.71 -10.60 -11.78
CA GLU A 314 10.76 -11.98 -12.26
C GLU A 314 10.97 -13.02 -11.14
N GLY A 315 11.76 -12.68 -10.12
CA GLY A 315 12.11 -13.58 -9.01
C GLY A 315 11.10 -13.64 -7.86
N ASN A 316 10.00 -12.87 -7.91
CA ASN A 316 8.95 -12.94 -6.90
C ASN A 316 7.81 -13.88 -7.34
N SER A 317 6.96 -14.25 -6.39
CA SER A 317 5.83 -15.15 -6.64
C SER A 317 4.58 -14.43 -7.17
N GLU A 318 4.61 -13.12 -7.37
CA GLU A 318 3.46 -12.33 -7.81
C GLU A 318 3.01 -12.72 -9.23
N VAL A 319 1.72 -13.00 -9.36
CA VAL A 319 0.98 -13.24 -10.61
C VAL A 319 -0.40 -12.59 -10.50
N TYR A 320 -1.13 -12.52 -11.60
CA TYR A 320 -2.49 -11.99 -11.65
C TYR A 320 -3.44 -13.04 -12.20
N VAL A 321 -4.53 -13.29 -11.48
CA VAL A 321 -5.68 -14.07 -11.96
C VAL A 321 -6.61 -13.13 -12.70
N VAL A 322 -6.78 -13.37 -13.99
CA VAL A 322 -7.64 -12.60 -14.90
C VAL A 322 -8.92 -13.38 -15.17
N CYS A 323 -10.01 -12.92 -14.58
CA CYS A 323 -11.34 -13.52 -14.68
C CYS A 323 -12.21 -12.71 -15.65
N LEU A 324 -12.72 -13.34 -16.71
CA LEU A 324 -13.50 -12.66 -17.75
C LEU A 324 -14.90 -13.27 -17.87
N GLY A 325 -15.89 -12.39 -18.07
CA GLY A 325 -17.27 -12.80 -18.32
C GLY A 325 -17.92 -13.39 -17.08
N TYR A 326 -18.11 -12.57 -16.05
CA TYR A 326 -18.84 -12.94 -14.84
C TYR A 326 -20.23 -13.46 -15.18
N LYS A 327 -20.60 -14.62 -14.65
CA LYS A 327 -21.88 -15.27 -14.96
C LYS A 327 -23.07 -14.63 -14.24
N GLY A 328 -22.86 -13.69 -13.32
CA GLY A 328 -23.93 -13.03 -12.57
C GLY A 328 -24.19 -13.68 -11.21
N LYS A 329 -24.77 -12.90 -10.28
CA LYS A 329 -25.00 -13.31 -8.89
C LYS A 329 -25.95 -14.50 -8.77
N ASP A 330 -26.97 -14.53 -9.62
CA ASP A 330 -27.95 -15.61 -9.76
C ASP A 330 -27.32 -16.94 -10.20
N HIS A 331 -26.10 -16.93 -10.76
CA HIS A 331 -25.33 -18.14 -11.08
C HIS A 331 -24.39 -18.57 -9.95
N VAL A 332 -24.35 -17.87 -8.82
CA VAL A 332 -23.50 -18.18 -7.66
C VAL A 332 -24.40 -18.55 -6.47
N PRO A 333 -24.95 -19.79 -6.44
CA PRO A 333 -25.91 -20.19 -5.40
C PRO A 333 -25.31 -20.08 -3.99
N VAL A 334 -23.99 -20.20 -3.85
CA VAL A 334 -23.29 -20.14 -2.56
C VAL A 334 -23.05 -18.72 -2.04
N LEU A 335 -23.42 -17.67 -2.78
CA LEU A 335 -23.01 -16.28 -2.50
C LEU A 335 -23.42 -15.81 -1.10
N GLU A 336 -24.63 -16.15 -0.65
CA GLU A 336 -25.11 -15.77 0.69
C GLU A 336 -24.25 -16.41 1.79
N LYS A 337 -23.88 -17.69 1.63
CA LYS A 337 -22.99 -18.39 2.58
C LYS A 337 -21.58 -17.77 2.54
N LEU A 338 -21.07 -17.39 1.37
CA LEU A 338 -19.81 -16.64 1.27
C LEU A 338 -19.87 -15.31 2.02
N ASN A 339 -20.98 -14.58 1.92
CA ASN A 339 -21.18 -13.30 2.61
C ASN A 339 -21.18 -13.45 4.14
N VAL A 340 -21.72 -14.56 4.66
CA VAL A 340 -21.66 -14.88 6.09
C VAL A 340 -20.23 -15.20 6.54
N TYR A 341 -19.47 -15.95 5.74
CA TYR A 341 -18.09 -16.31 6.05
C TYR A 341 -17.08 -15.19 5.80
N TYR A 342 -17.48 -14.11 5.11
CA TYR A 342 -16.68 -12.91 4.92
C TYR A 342 -16.11 -12.37 6.24
N TYR A 343 -16.93 -12.38 7.30
CA TYR A 343 -16.58 -11.84 8.63
C TYR A 343 -16.00 -12.90 9.57
N LYS A 344 -15.68 -14.09 9.07
CA LYS A 344 -15.17 -15.20 9.88
C LYS A 344 -13.73 -15.54 9.48
N GLU A 345 -12.98 -16.03 10.46
CA GLU A 345 -11.68 -16.64 10.19
C GLU A 345 -11.88 -17.93 9.38
N MET A 346 -11.14 -18.08 8.28
CA MET A 346 -11.21 -19.28 7.43
C MET A 346 -10.36 -20.42 8.00
N LYS A 347 -10.92 -21.12 8.98
CA LYS A 347 -10.30 -22.33 9.57
C LYS A 347 -10.57 -23.57 8.73
N GLU A 348 -11.77 -23.70 8.22
CA GLU A 348 -12.21 -24.80 7.36
C GLU A 348 -11.96 -24.52 5.87
N ALA A 349 -11.87 -25.57 5.07
CA ALA A 349 -11.75 -25.43 3.62
C ALA A 349 -13.07 -24.95 3.00
N LEU A 350 -12.99 -24.00 2.05
CA LEU A 350 -14.17 -23.53 1.32
C LEU A 350 -14.90 -24.69 0.61
N PHE A 351 -14.16 -25.62 0.01
CA PHE A 351 -14.69 -26.84 -0.60
C PHE A 351 -13.96 -28.07 -0.04
N SER A 352 -14.65 -29.21 0.06
CA SER A 352 -13.96 -30.48 0.34
C SER A 352 -13.13 -30.91 -0.87
N ARG A 353 -12.17 -31.81 -0.68
CA ARG A 353 -11.37 -32.34 -1.80
C ARG A 353 -12.22 -33.05 -2.86
N ASN A 354 -13.32 -33.69 -2.44
CA ASN A 354 -14.21 -34.44 -3.33
C ASN A 354 -15.09 -33.51 -4.19
N ASP A 355 -15.31 -32.28 -3.74
CA ASP A 355 -16.08 -31.27 -4.47
C ASP A 355 -15.32 -30.69 -5.66
N ILE A 356 -13.99 -30.83 -5.68
CA ILE A 356 -13.11 -30.31 -6.71
C ILE A 356 -12.69 -31.44 -7.65
N PRO A 357 -13.07 -31.38 -8.94
CA PRO A 357 -12.72 -32.41 -9.91
C PRO A 357 -11.20 -32.58 -10.10
N ASP A 358 -10.73 -33.82 -10.24
CA ASP A 358 -9.32 -34.14 -10.41
C ASP A 358 -8.68 -33.47 -11.63
N PHE A 359 -9.45 -33.30 -12.71
CA PHE A 359 -8.95 -32.60 -13.89
C PHE A 359 -8.58 -31.15 -13.58
N PHE A 360 -9.32 -30.48 -12.69
CA PHE A 360 -9.05 -29.10 -12.29
C PHE A 360 -7.83 -29.05 -11.36
N ILE A 361 -7.70 -30.01 -10.44
CA ILE A 361 -6.47 -30.16 -9.63
C ILE A 361 -5.25 -30.31 -10.52
N GLN A 362 -5.34 -31.10 -11.60
CA GLN A 362 -4.25 -31.24 -12.56
C GLN A 362 -3.92 -29.93 -13.29
N GLU A 363 -4.92 -29.13 -13.65
CA GLU A 363 -4.69 -27.80 -14.24
C GLU A 363 -3.98 -26.86 -13.26
N ILE A 364 -4.35 -26.90 -11.98
CA ILE A 364 -3.67 -26.14 -10.92
C ILE A 364 -2.21 -26.59 -10.77
N ILE A 365 -1.95 -27.90 -10.73
CA ILE A 365 -0.59 -28.45 -10.68
C ILE A 365 0.23 -27.94 -11.87
N ASN A 366 -0.32 -27.98 -13.08
CA ASN A 366 0.36 -27.52 -14.29
C ASN A 366 0.67 -26.02 -14.24
N CYS A 367 -0.29 -25.20 -13.78
CA CYS A 367 -0.14 -23.77 -13.59
C CYS A 367 0.96 -23.47 -12.55
N ALA A 368 0.86 -24.08 -11.37
CA ALA A 368 1.81 -23.90 -10.27
C ALA A 368 3.23 -24.33 -10.68
N THR A 369 3.36 -25.46 -11.38
CA THR A 369 4.65 -25.94 -11.93
C THR A 369 5.26 -24.91 -12.86
N LYS A 370 4.48 -24.35 -13.80
CA LYS A 370 4.97 -23.37 -14.76
C LYS A 370 5.56 -22.14 -14.06
N PHE A 371 4.80 -21.52 -13.14
CA PHE A 371 5.27 -20.30 -12.47
C PHE A 371 6.40 -20.57 -11.47
N LYS A 372 6.40 -21.75 -10.81
CA LYS A 372 7.53 -22.20 -9.99
C LYS A 372 8.82 -22.32 -10.80
N LEU A 373 8.78 -22.96 -11.97
CA LEU A 373 9.97 -23.12 -12.83
C LEU A 373 10.50 -21.77 -13.31
N ILE A 374 9.62 -20.86 -13.73
CA ILE A 374 10.00 -19.48 -14.09
C ILE A 374 10.73 -18.82 -12.92
N GLN A 375 10.14 -18.84 -11.72
CA GLN A 375 10.72 -18.19 -10.55
C GLN A 375 12.06 -18.81 -10.13
N THR A 376 12.15 -20.14 -10.05
CA THR A 376 13.38 -20.86 -9.71
C THR A 376 14.52 -20.51 -10.67
N SER A 377 14.25 -20.56 -11.99
CA SER A 377 15.27 -20.25 -13.00
C SER A 377 15.85 -18.84 -12.85
N VAL A 378 15.01 -17.87 -12.50
CA VAL A 378 15.41 -16.48 -12.29
C VAL A 378 16.24 -16.31 -11.03
N ILE A 379 15.82 -16.95 -9.93
CA ILE A 379 16.56 -16.90 -8.65
C ILE A 379 17.95 -17.48 -8.84
N GLU A 380 18.06 -18.66 -9.45
CA GLU A 380 19.34 -19.34 -9.66
C GLU A 380 20.26 -18.57 -10.61
N ARG A 381 19.72 -18.03 -11.71
CA ARG A 381 20.44 -17.10 -12.59
C ARG A 381 20.99 -15.89 -11.83
N ASN A 382 20.18 -15.29 -10.96
CA ASN A 382 20.60 -14.13 -10.17
C ASN A 382 21.69 -14.51 -9.14
N ILE A 383 21.61 -15.68 -8.52
CA ILE A 383 22.64 -16.19 -7.60
C ILE A 383 23.96 -16.40 -8.36
N GLU A 384 23.92 -17.07 -9.51
CA GLU A 384 25.11 -17.33 -10.33
C GLU A 384 25.78 -16.02 -10.76
N THR A 385 24.97 -15.07 -11.27
CA THR A 385 25.47 -13.76 -11.70
C THR A 385 26.00 -12.92 -10.55
N TYR A 386 25.44 -13.04 -9.34
CA TYR A 386 25.93 -12.36 -8.14
C TYR A 386 27.32 -12.87 -7.74
N LYS A 387 27.54 -14.19 -7.76
CA LYS A 387 28.83 -14.82 -7.40
C LYS A 387 29.96 -14.50 -8.38
N HIS A 388 29.64 -14.08 -9.61
CA HIS A 388 30.62 -13.89 -10.68
C HIS A 388 30.65 -12.45 -11.25
N GLN A 389 30.19 -11.45 -10.49
CA GLN A 389 30.04 -10.06 -10.92
C GLN A 389 31.29 -9.44 -11.58
N HIS A 390 32.51 -9.84 -11.18
CA HIS A 390 33.76 -9.24 -11.67
C HIS A 390 34.27 -9.79 -13.01
N LYS A 391 33.67 -10.84 -13.60
CA LYS A 391 34.31 -11.59 -14.71
C LYS A 391 33.66 -11.49 -16.10
N ARG A 392 32.62 -10.67 -16.35
CA ARG A 392 31.89 -10.75 -17.63
C ARG A 392 31.39 -9.42 -18.23
N LYS A 393 32.28 -8.67 -18.91
CA LYS A 393 31.92 -7.48 -19.72
C LYS A 393 30.94 -7.81 -20.87
N ARG A 394 31.11 -8.97 -21.53
CA ARG A 394 30.28 -9.42 -22.66
C ARG A 394 28.83 -9.74 -22.26
N SER A 395 28.62 -10.34 -21.08
CA SER A 395 27.28 -10.63 -20.55
C SER A 395 26.50 -9.35 -20.19
N ARG A 396 27.21 -8.27 -19.85
CA ARG A 396 26.58 -6.98 -19.55
C ARG A 396 26.01 -6.30 -20.80
N LEU A 397 26.72 -6.35 -21.93
CA LEU A 397 26.21 -5.80 -23.20
C LEU A 397 24.96 -6.54 -23.67
N GLN A 398 24.98 -7.88 -23.64
CA GLN A 398 23.80 -8.69 -23.99
C GLN A 398 22.61 -8.41 -23.06
N LEU A 399 22.85 -8.21 -21.76
CA LEU A 399 21.79 -7.82 -20.82
C LEU A 399 21.20 -6.45 -21.16
N MET A 400 22.02 -5.48 -21.58
CA MET A 400 21.52 -4.18 -22.02
C MET A 400 20.69 -4.31 -23.30
N ASP A 401 21.14 -5.11 -24.27
CA ASP A 401 20.37 -5.40 -25.49
C ASP A 401 19.02 -6.04 -25.18
N ILE A 402 18.97 -7.00 -24.25
CA ILE A 402 17.71 -7.62 -23.79
C ILE A 402 16.81 -6.57 -23.14
N ARG A 403 17.37 -5.71 -22.27
CA ARG A 403 16.60 -4.68 -21.56
C ARG A 403 15.99 -3.67 -22.51
N ASP A 404 16.78 -3.16 -23.45
CA ASP A 404 16.32 -2.17 -24.42
C ASP A 404 15.34 -2.79 -25.41
N SER A 405 15.58 -4.03 -25.86
CA SER A 405 14.63 -4.78 -26.70
C SER A 405 13.32 -5.08 -25.98
N THR A 406 13.36 -5.40 -24.69
CA THR A 406 12.16 -5.58 -23.86
C THR A 406 11.36 -4.29 -23.76
N ALA A 407 12.02 -3.16 -23.53
CA ALA A 407 11.36 -1.85 -23.48
C ALA A 407 10.75 -1.45 -24.83
N ASN A 408 11.48 -1.65 -25.93
CA ASN A 408 10.99 -1.37 -27.28
C ASN A 408 9.79 -2.26 -27.64
N LEU A 409 9.87 -3.57 -27.39
CA LEU A 409 8.75 -4.48 -27.62
C LEU A 409 7.54 -4.10 -26.77
N PHE A 410 7.74 -3.72 -25.50
CA PHE A 410 6.63 -3.27 -24.64
C PHE A 410 5.89 -2.09 -25.26
N ILE A 411 6.64 -1.06 -25.70
CA ILE A 411 6.08 0.16 -26.30
C ILE A 411 5.36 -0.15 -27.61
N GLU A 412 5.99 -0.94 -28.50
CA GLU A 412 5.44 -1.29 -29.80
C GLU A 412 4.20 -2.17 -29.68
N LYS A 413 4.29 -3.25 -28.90
CA LYS A 413 3.24 -4.25 -28.72
C LYS A 413 1.98 -3.65 -28.10
N TYR A 414 2.14 -2.75 -27.14
CA TYR A 414 1.03 -2.10 -26.43
C TYR A 414 0.74 -0.67 -26.93
N LYS A 415 1.38 -0.26 -28.04
CA LYS A 415 1.14 0.98 -28.78
C LYS A 415 1.12 2.24 -27.90
N ILE A 416 2.04 2.32 -26.94
CA ILE A 416 2.12 3.42 -25.98
C ILE A 416 2.36 4.75 -26.71
N ARG A 417 1.56 5.75 -26.37
CA ARG A 417 1.62 7.12 -26.92
C ARG A 417 1.28 8.11 -25.80
N PRO A 418 1.72 9.38 -25.89
CA PRO A 418 1.31 10.38 -24.91
C PRO A 418 -0.19 10.66 -25.05
N ILE A 419 -0.84 11.01 -23.94
CA ILE A 419 -2.19 11.58 -23.91
C ILE A 419 -2.08 13.06 -23.52
N SER A 420 -3.13 13.84 -23.79
CA SER A 420 -3.14 15.25 -23.42
C SER A 420 -3.18 15.40 -21.89
N PRO A 421 -2.45 16.36 -21.28
CA PRO A 421 -2.52 16.58 -19.82
C PRO A 421 -3.93 16.86 -19.29
N LYS A 422 -4.80 17.49 -20.09
CA LYS A 422 -6.22 17.69 -19.78
C LYS A 422 -7.02 16.39 -19.60
N ASP A 423 -6.51 15.27 -20.13
CA ASP A 423 -7.13 13.94 -20.03
C ASP A 423 -6.59 13.13 -18.84
N PHE A 424 -5.64 13.67 -18.06
CA PHE A 424 -5.20 13.07 -16.81
C PHE A 424 -6.34 13.05 -15.78
N VAL A 425 -6.30 12.08 -14.86
CA VAL A 425 -7.28 11.99 -13.77
C VAL A 425 -7.03 13.10 -12.74
N VAL A 426 -5.76 13.40 -12.47
CA VAL A 426 -5.29 14.48 -11.63
C VAL A 426 -5.02 15.70 -12.52
N HIS A 427 -5.85 16.72 -12.39
CA HIS A 427 -5.78 17.93 -13.22
C HIS A 427 -4.66 18.91 -12.83
N ASP A 428 -4.13 18.80 -11.60
CA ASP A 428 -3.09 19.70 -11.08
C ASP A 428 -1.75 18.97 -10.87
N GLN A 429 -0.69 19.41 -11.56
CA GLN A 429 0.60 18.71 -11.59
C GLN A 429 1.53 19.09 -10.42
N ASP A 430 1.15 20.04 -9.55
CA ASP A 430 1.91 20.41 -8.36
C ASP A 430 1.82 19.37 -7.20
N ALA A 431 1.31 18.17 -7.50
CA ALA A 431 1.13 17.05 -6.58
C ALA A 431 2.41 16.54 -5.88
N ASP A 432 3.60 16.93 -6.33
CA ASP A 432 4.86 16.58 -5.67
C ASP A 432 5.13 17.42 -4.39
N ALA A 433 4.43 18.54 -4.18
CA ALA A 433 4.69 19.44 -3.04
C ALA A 433 4.13 18.93 -1.69
N ILE A 434 3.13 18.05 -1.69
CA ILE A 434 2.36 17.67 -0.48
C ILE A 434 2.78 16.29 0.07
N CYS A 435 3.57 15.53 -0.68
CA CYS A 435 4.01 14.20 -0.23
C CYS A 435 5.27 14.27 0.61
N LEU A 436 5.08 14.40 1.92
CA LEU A 436 6.09 13.95 2.85
C LEU A 436 6.09 12.41 2.80
N ASN A 437 6.91 11.83 1.91
CA ASN A 437 7.21 10.38 1.87
C ASN A 437 8.05 10.02 3.11
N LEU A 438 7.41 9.98 4.28
CA LEU A 438 8.04 10.02 5.61
C LEU A 438 8.47 8.66 6.16
N PHE A 439 8.38 7.61 5.36
CA PHE A 439 8.73 6.26 5.80
C PHE A 439 9.30 5.44 4.64
N PRO A 440 10.57 5.64 4.26
CA PRO A 440 11.24 4.68 3.39
C PRO A 440 11.25 3.31 4.09
N ARG A 441 10.97 2.23 3.35
CA ARG A 441 11.10 0.86 3.88
C ARG A 441 12.56 0.65 4.34
N ASP A 442 12.75 0.17 5.57
CA ASP A 442 14.07 -0.19 6.07
C ASP A 442 14.52 -1.50 5.40
N GLU A 443 15.41 -1.38 4.40
CA GLU A 443 16.01 -2.52 3.69
C GLU A 443 17.39 -2.91 4.26
N SER A 444 17.77 -2.41 5.45
CA SER A 444 19.08 -2.69 6.02
C SER A 444 19.23 -4.14 6.54
N GLY A 445 20.45 -4.65 6.42
CA GLY A 445 20.86 -5.97 6.90
C GLY A 445 20.35 -7.18 6.11
N THR A 446 20.79 -8.37 6.54
CA THR A 446 20.31 -9.67 6.04
C THR A 446 18.99 -10.08 6.70
N PHE A 447 18.29 -11.07 6.13
CA PHE A 447 17.10 -11.64 6.77
C PHE A 447 17.42 -12.23 8.16
N LEU A 448 18.58 -12.87 8.29
CA LEU A 448 19.07 -13.41 9.56
C LEU A 448 19.35 -12.30 10.58
N GLU A 449 20.01 -11.22 10.16
CA GLU A 449 20.26 -10.06 11.03
C GLU A 449 18.96 -9.42 11.53
N ARG A 450 17.93 -9.27 10.69
CA ARG A 450 16.62 -8.76 11.13
C ARG A 450 15.89 -9.73 12.06
N LYS A 451 16.05 -11.05 11.86
CA LYS A 451 15.51 -12.06 12.79
C LYS A 451 16.23 -11.99 14.15
N MET A 452 17.54 -11.77 14.14
CA MET A 452 18.35 -11.56 15.34
C MET A 452 18.09 -10.19 15.99
N PHE A 453 17.72 -9.16 15.23
CA PHE A 453 17.33 -7.85 15.75
C PHE A 453 16.11 -7.94 16.67
N LYS A 454 15.15 -8.81 16.34
CA LYS A 454 14.01 -9.15 17.21
C LYS A 454 14.41 -9.90 18.49
N GLN A 455 15.67 -10.32 18.58
CA GLN A 455 16.25 -11.05 19.72
C GLN A 455 17.35 -10.24 20.41
N LEU A 456 17.56 -8.97 20.03
CA LEU A 456 18.55 -8.11 20.67
C LEU A 456 18.21 -7.92 22.15
N ASP A 457 19.26 -7.77 22.95
CA ASP A 457 19.08 -7.26 24.30
C ASP A 457 18.53 -5.83 24.25
N THR A 458 17.81 -5.44 25.30
CA THR A 458 17.15 -4.14 25.36
C THR A 458 18.14 -2.98 25.26
N LYS A 459 19.39 -3.15 25.72
CA LYS A 459 20.40 -2.07 25.73
C LYS A 459 20.84 -1.72 24.32
N ALA A 460 21.16 -2.71 23.50
CA ALA A 460 21.52 -2.53 22.09
C ALA A 460 20.38 -1.88 21.29
N MET A 461 19.13 -2.23 21.60
CA MET A 461 17.95 -1.58 21.00
C MET A 461 17.85 -0.09 21.38
N LEU A 462 18.05 0.26 22.65
CA LEU A 462 18.02 1.67 23.09
C LEU A 462 19.18 2.48 22.48
N ASP A 463 20.36 1.89 22.32
CA ASP A 463 21.49 2.53 21.64
C ASP A 463 21.23 2.73 20.16
N PHE A 464 20.58 1.77 19.49
CA PHE A 464 20.13 1.90 18.11
C PHE A 464 19.12 3.05 17.94
N TYR A 465 18.10 3.13 18.79
CA TYR A 465 17.12 4.22 18.74
C TYR A 465 17.78 5.58 19.00
N LYS A 466 18.72 5.67 19.95
CA LYS A 466 19.50 6.88 20.18
C LYS A 466 20.23 7.32 18.91
N GLY A 467 20.98 6.41 18.27
CA GLY A 467 21.69 6.72 17.02
C GLY A 467 20.76 7.18 15.89
N LYS A 468 19.54 6.64 15.79
CA LYS A 468 18.53 7.11 14.83
C LYS A 468 18.01 8.50 15.14
N LEU A 469 17.78 8.82 16.43
CA LEU A 469 17.32 10.14 16.86
C LEU A 469 18.40 11.23 16.70
N ASP A 470 19.66 10.89 16.93
CA ASP A 470 20.80 11.80 16.77
C ASP A 470 20.97 12.26 15.31
N LEU A 471 20.53 11.45 14.33
CA LEU A 471 20.51 11.79 12.90
C LEU A 471 19.34 12.69 12.48
N VAL A 472 18.35 12.91 13.36
CA VAL A 472 17.21 13.77 13.05
C VAL A 472 17.57 15.20 13.41
N GLU A 473 17.85 16.05 12.43
CA GLU A 473 18.03 17.49 12.64
C GLU A 473 16.70 18.14 13.05
N THR A 474 16.69 18.83 14.18
CA THR A 474 15.51 19.45 14.80
C THR A 474 15.94 20.70 15.56
N ASP A 475 16.10 21.81 14.87
CA ASP A 475 16.52 23.06 15.49
C ASP A 475 15.30 23.95 15.76
N TRP A 476 15.30 24.61 16.92
CA TRP A 476 14.36 25.66 17.29
C TRP A 476 15.12 26.97 17.31
N ASP A 477 15.28 27.57 16.14
CA ASP A 477 16.07 28.79 15.93
C ASP A 477 15.25 30.07 16.11
N VAL A 478 14.15 29.99 16.85
CA VAL A 478 13.24 31.12 17.12
C VAL A 478 13.19 31.39 18.62
N GLU A 479 12.58 32.51 19.00
CA GLU A 479 12.30 32.83 20.41
C GLU A 479 11.48 31.72 21.09
N ASP A 480 11.24 31.81 22.39
CA ASP A 480 10.49 30.78 23.14
C ASP A 480 9.08 30.51 22.57
N ILE A 481 8.53 31.42 21.75
CA ILE A 481 7.23 31.29 21.09
C ILE A 481 7.35 31.61 19.60
N PHE A 482 6.93 30.67 18.75
CA PHE A 482 6.75 30.87 17.32
C PHE A 482 5.33 31.35 17.01
N TRP A 483 5.17 32.58 16.51
CA TRP A 483 3.85 33.12 16.13
C TRP A 483 3.50 32.85 14.67
N PHE A 484 2.29 32.37 14.44
CA PHE A 484 1.70 32.07 13.14
C PHE A 484 0.36 32.80 12.98
N THR A 485 0.08 33.35 11.80
CA THR A 485 -1.17 34.06 11.50
C THR A 485 -1.84 33.44 10.29
N PHE A 486 -3.12 33.11 10.40
CA PHE A 486 -3.89 32.58 9.27
C PHE A 486 -4.29 33.68 8.31
N SER A 487 -4.27 33.38 7.01
CA SER A 487 -4.71 34.30 5.98
C SER A 487 -6.21 34.62 6.14
N PRO A 488 -6.64 35.90 6.01
CA PRO A 488 -8.03 36.31 6.29
C PRO A 488 -9.08 35.80 5.30
N ASN A 489 -8.68 35.19 4.16
CA ASN A 489 -9.59 34.82 3.07
C ASN A 489 -10.07 33.36 3.07
N SER A 490 -9.62 32.52 4.00
CA SER A 490 -10.06 31.11 4.07
C SER A 490 -11.35 31.00 4.89
N LYS A 491 -12.49 30.82 4.20
CA LYS A 491 -13.76 30.48 4.87
C LYS A 491 -13.63 29.13 5.56
N ILE A 492 -13.87 29.10 6.87
CA ILE A 492 -13.95 27.87 7.66
C ILE A 492 -15.17 27.07 7.16
N LYS A 493 -14.96 25.85 6.68
CA LYS A 493 -16.05 24.92 6.35
C LYS A 493 -15.89 23.64 7.16
N LEU A 494 -16.80 23.43 8.11
CA LEU A 494 -16.86 22.18 8.86
C LEU A 494 -17.13 21.00 7.92
N ASN A 495 -16.42 19.91 8.18
CA ASN A 495 -16.65 18.60 7.56
C ASN A 495 -16.38 17.55 8.62
N LEU A 496 -17.38 17.30 9.47
CA LEU A 496 -17.27 16.36 10.56
C LEU A 496 -17.26 14.94 10.01
N LYS A 497 -16.19 14.20 10.31
CA LYS A 497 -16.06 12.79 9.96
C LYS A 497 -16.05 11.94 11.22
N PHE A 498 -17.01 11.02 11.29
CA PHE A 498 -17.13 10.04 12.36
C PHE A 498 -16.68 8.69 11.84
N GLY A 499 -16.00 7.92 12.68
CA GLY A 499 -15.49 6.61 12.32
C GLY A 499 -15.08 5.80 13.55
N LYS A 500 -14.15 4.86 13.37
CA LYS A 500 -13.62 4.07 14.47
C LYS A 500 -12.85 4.99 15.46
N PRO A 501 -13.07 4.85 16.78
CA PRO A 501 -12.27 5.54 17.77
C PRO A 501 -10.76 5.27 17.64
N ILE A 502 -9.96 6.34 17.67
CA ILE A 502 -8.49 6.23 17.68
C ILE A 502 -8.05 5.99 19.12
N GLU A 503 -7.79 4.74 19.49
CA GLU A 503 -7.21 4.41 20.80
C GLU A 503 -5.72 4.81 20.86
N LYS A 504 -4.97 4.47 19.80
CA LYS A 504 -3.53 4.72 19.70
C LYS A 504 -3.18 5.29 18.34
N VAL A 505 -2.37 6.36 18.35
CA VAL A 505 -1.79 6.93 17.14
C VAL A 505 -0.62 6.07 16.70
N ARG A 506 -0.76 5.43 15.53
CA ARG A 506 0.23 4.56 14.89
C ARG A 506 0.82 5.18 13.63
N THR A 507 0.04 6.02 12.96
CA THR A 507 0.44 6.82 11.81
C THR A 507 0.03 8.28 12.03
N SER A 508 0.70 9.20 11.36
CA SER A 508 0.25 10.60 11.30
C SER A 508 0.80 11.27 10.05
N LYS A 509 -0.04 12.07 9.38
CA LYS A 509 0.40 12.96 8.29
C LYS A 509 1.19 14.17 8.80
N PHE A 510 1.18 14.38 10.11
CA PHE A 510 1.70 15.57 10.77
C PHE A 510 3.09 15.34 11.37
N CYS A 511 3.75 14.20 11.16
CA CYS A 511 5.11 13.96 11.67
C CYS A 511 5.84 12.87 10.88
N LYS A 512 7.17 12.84 10.97
CA LYS A 512 7.97 11.78 10.34
C LYS A 512 7.62 10.42 10.96
N GLY A 513 7.17 9.46 10.16
CA GLY A 513 6.68 8.20 10.68
C GLY A 513 7.75 7.38 11.41
N ASN A 514 9.02 7.47 11.01
CA ASN A 514 10.14 6.79 11.68
C ASN A 514 10.34 7.33 13.12
N LEU A 515 10.15 8.63 13.30
CA LEU A 515 10.25 9.27 14.59
C LEU A 515 9.06 8.90 15.49
N LEU A 516 7.85 8.89 14.93
CA LEU A 516 6.66 8.40 15.65
C LEU A 516 6.80 6.94 16.06
N ALA A 517 7.32 6.07 15.19
CA ALA A 517 7.54 4.66 15.51
C ALA A 517 8.51 4.47 16.68
N ILE A 518 9.63 5.22 16.70
CA ILE A 518 10.57 5.20 17.83
C ILE A 518 9.88 5.68 19.11
N TYR A 519 9.16 6.80 19.05
CA TYR A 519 8.42 7.33 20.19
C TYR A 519 7.43 6.29 20.75
N THR A 520 6.61 5.67 19.90
CA THR A 520 5.61 4.67 20.30
C THR A 520 6.24 3.43 20.93
N GLU A 521 7.36 2.93 20.40
CA GLU A 521 8.09 1.80 21.00
C GLU A 521 8.69 2.17 22.37
N LEU A 522 9.23 3.38 22.53
CA LEU A 522 9.76 3.85 23.81
C LEU A 522 8.65 4.04 24.85
N VAL A 523 7.50 4.60 24.46
CA VAL A 523 6.32 4.70 25.33
C VAL A 523 5.89 3.32 25.82
N LYS A 524 5.81 2.34 24.91
CA LYS A 524 5.47 0.95 25.27
C LYS A 524 6.45 0.39 26.30
N LEU A 525 7.77 0.57 26.11
CA LEU A 525 8.78 0.12 27.07
C LEU A 525 8.65 0.84 28.42
N CYS A 526 8.36 2.14 28.44
CA CYS A 526 8.12 2.88 29.69
C CYS A 526 6.91 2.31 30.44
N LEU A 527 5.80 2.02 29.75
CA LEU A 527 4.62 1.39 30.34
C LEU A 527 4.93 -0.02 30.89
N GLU A 528 5.67 -0.84 30.14
CA GLU A 528 6.06 -2.20 30.56
C GLU A 528 7.02 -2.20 31.76
N THR A 529 7.84 -1.16 31.92
CA THR A 529 8.84 -1.04 33.00
C THR A 529 8.38 -0.17 34.16
N GLY A 530 7.20 0.46 34.07
CA GLY A 530 6.70 1.38 35.08
C GLY A 530 7.49 2.70 35.19
N VAL A 531 8.29 3.04 34.19
CA VAL A 531 9.08 4.27 34.17
C VAL A 531 8.16 5.47 33.95
N LYS A 532 8.05 6.33 34.96
CA LYS A 532 7.32 7.61 34.83
C LYS A 532 8.12 8.61 34.02
N ILE A 533 7.48 9.24 33.05
CA ILE A 533 8.04 10.32 32.24
C ILE A 533 7.64 11.63 32.91
N ASP A 534 8.64 12.42 33.32
CA ASP A 534 8.36 13.75 33.87
C ASP A 534 8.60 14.70 32.71
N ILE A 535 7.53 15.31 32.22
CA ILE A 535 7.62 16.28 31.14
C ILE A 535 8.03 17.62 31.75
N PRO A 536 9.13 18.24 31.30
CA PRO A 536 9.49 19.57 31.75
C PRO A 536 8.40 20.56 31.34
N ASP A 537 7.89 21.32 32.32
CA ASP A 537 7.08 22.52 32.09
C ASP A 537 7.78 23.69 32.80
N GLN A 538 8.77 24.27 32.12
CA GLN A 538 9.68 25.25 32.72
C GLN A 538 9.25 26.69 32.43
N LEU A 539 8.34 26.90 31.49
CA LEU A 539 7.82 28.21 31.17
C LEU A 539 6.56 28.46 31.99
N ASP A 540 6.59 29.46 32.86
CA ASP A 540 5.40 29.91 33.59
C ASP A 540 4.45 30.61 32.59
N LEU A 541 3.64 29.79 31.92
CA LEU A 541 2.66 30.24 30.94
C LEU A 541 1.55 31.09 31.59
N ASP A 542 1.39 31.02 32.91
CA ASP A 542 0.35 31.77 33.63
C ASP A 542 0.72 33.26 33.75
N LYS A 543 1.98 33.64 33.43
CA LYS A 543 2.41 35.03 33.23
C LYS A 543 1.90 35.66 31.94
N PHE A 544 1.52 34.84 30.94
CA PHE A 544 0.79 35.35 29.79
C PHE A 544 -0.64 35.59 30.27
N ILE A 545 -1.00 36.86 30.45
CA ILE A 545 -2.27 37.33 31.06
C ILE A 545 -3.46 36.66 30.35
N CYS A 546 -3.89 35.50 30.83
CA CYS A 546 -4.89 34.70 30.16
C CYS A 546 -5.86 34.15 31.21
N LYS A 547 -7.13 34.57 31.13
CA LYS A 547 -8.20 34.06 32.02
C LYS A 547 -8.62 32.63 31.67
N ASN A 548 -8.29 32.16 30.48
CA ASN A 548 -8.79 30.93 29.90
C ASN A 548 -7.63 30.00 29.53
N ALA A 549 -7.53 28.85 30.20
CA ALA A 549 -6.56 27.82 29.91
C ALA A 549 -7.21 26.44 29.97
N ILE A 550 -6.83 25.56 29.03
CA ILE A 550 -7.20 24.16 29.01
C ILE A 550 -5.93 23.34 29.18
N ASP A 551 -5.79 22.73 30.35
CA ASP A 551 -4.69 21.83 30.64
C ASP A 551 -5.07 20.38 30.32
N THR A 552 -4.22 19.72 29.54
CA THR A 552 -4.33 18.31 29.16
C THR A 552 -3.06 17.52 29.49
N ASN A 553 -2.13 18.07 30.27
CA ASN A 553 -0.93 17.34 30.72
C ASN A 553 -1.27 16.15 31.63
N ASP A 554 -2.43 16.18 32.29
CA ASP A 554 -2.97 15.08 33.09
C ASP A 554 -3.60 13.96 32.25
N PHE A 555 -3.75 14.17 30.94
CA PHE A 555 -4.40 13.20 30.07
C PHE A 555 -3.44 12.11 29.62
N SER A 556 -3.90 10.86 29.66
CA SER A 556 -3.15 9.70 29.16
C SER A 556 -3.24 9.56 27.64
N TRP A 557 -2.76 10.57 26.89
CA TRP A 557 -2.76 10.57 25.42
C TRP A 557 -2.09 9.32 24.81
N THR A 558 -1.14 8.70 25.52
CA THR A 558 -0.46 7.48 25.08
C THR A 558 -1.26 6.19 25.28
N GLU A 559 -2.31 6.22 26.10
CA GLU A 559 -3.13 5.05 26.43
C GLU A 559 -4.42 5.00 25.60
N ASN A 560 -5.18 6.09 25.58
CA ASN A 560 -6.47 6.18 24.88
C ASN A 560 -6.73 7.59 24.31
N TYR A 561 -6.39 7.79 23.04
CA TYR A 561 -6.56 9.08 22.35
C TYR A 561 -8.02 9.54 22.30
N ASN A 562 -8.94 8.65 21.97
CA ASN A 562 -10.37 8.97 21.83
C ASN A 562 -10.98 9.46 23.15
N GLU A 563 -10.63 8.85 24.27
CA GLU A 563 -11.09 9.31 25.59
C GLU A 563 -10.53 10.71 25.91
N CYS A 564 -9.23 10.91 25.68
CA CYS A 564 -8.58 12.21 25.87
C CYS A 564 -9.21 13.31 24.97
N GLN A 565 -9.57 12.97 23.72
CA GLN A 565 -10.26 13.89 22.81
C GLN A 565 -11.67 14.25 23.30
N LYS A 566 -12.43 13.29 23.85
CA LYS A 566 -13.74 13.55 24.45
C LYS A 566 -13.62 14.45 25.68
N CYS A 567 -12.72 14.14 26.61
CA CYS A 567 -12.47 14.97 27.80
C CYS A 567 -11.97 16.37 27.42
N PHE A 568 -11.09 16.47 26.42
CA PHE A 568 -10.64 17.75 25.90
C PHE A 568 -11.81 18.55 25.35
N PHE A 569 -12.65 17.91 24.52
CA PHE A 569 -13.78 18.59 23.90
C PHE A 569 -14.74 19.14 24.95
N GLU A 570 -15.06 18.39 26.01
CA GLU A 570 -15.88 18.88 27.14
C GLU A 570 -15.27 20.11 27.83
N LYS A 571 -13.97 20.07 28.15
CA LYS A 571 -13.25 21.24 28.71
C LYS A 571 -13.26 22.42 27.74
N PHE A 572 -13.07 22.16 26.45
CA PHE A 572 -13.05 23.15 25.39
C PHE A 572 -14.40 23.83 25.19
N MET A 573 -15.50 23.08 25.22
CA MET A 573 -16.87 23.62 25.21
C MET A 573 -17.07 24.62 26.36
N SER A 574 -16.73 24.23 27.58
CA SER A 574 -16.89 25.08 28.77
C SER A 574 -16.02 26.34 28.72
N ALA A 575 -14.81 26.24 28.16
CA ALA A 575 -13.94 27.39 27.95
C ALA A 575 -14.54 28.36 26.93
N CYS A 576 -15.08 27.85 25.82
CA CYS A 576 -15.62 28.69 24.76
C CYS A 576 -16.92 29.44 25.14
N GLU A 577 -17.69 28.93 26.10
CA GLU A 577 -18.84 29.67 26.65
C GLU A 577 -18.41 30.96 27.37
N LYS A 578 -17.20 30.97 27.94
CA LYS A 578 -16.65 32.06 28.76
C LYS A 578 -15.80 33.05 27.97
N LEU A 579 -15.38 32.71 26.75
CA LEU A 579 -14.53 33.55 25.92
C LEU A 579 -15.31 34.77 25.37
N GLU A 580 -14.71 35.95 25.50
CA GLU A 580 -15.16 37.20 24.91
C GLU A 580 -14.21 37.67 23.80
N VAL A 581 -14.67 38.58 22.93
CA VAL A 581 -13.83 39.15 21.87
C VAL A 581 -12.62 39.86 22.48
N GLY A 582 -11.43 39.55 21.96
CA GLY A 582 -10.15 40.02 22.47
C GLY A 582 -9.52 39.11 23.53
N ASP A 583 -10.22 38.10 24.05
CA ASP A 583 -9.63 37.14 24.99
C ASP A 583 -8.58 36.25 24.33
N ASP A 584 -7.60 35.86 25.14
CA ASP A 584 -6.61 34.84 24.81
C ASP A 584 -7.09 33.46 25.34
N LEU A 585 -6.60 32.37 24.73
CA LEU A 585 -6.81 30.99 25.16
C LEU A 585 -5.49 30.20 25.12
N ILE A 586 -5.15 29.50 26.21
CA ILE A 586 -3.97 28.64 26.27
C ILE A 586 -4.38 27.17 26.27
N LEU A 587 -3.72 26.34 25.45
CA LEU A 587 -3.82 24.88 25.47
C LEU A 587 -2.49 24.32 25.96
N LYS A 588 -2.47 23.59 27.08
CA LYS A 588 -1.25 22.94 27.60
C LYS A 588 -1.29 21.44 27.33
N GLY A 589 -0.20 20.89 26.81
CA GLY A 589 -0.04 19.45 26.58
C GLY A 589 -0.92 18.86 25.47
N PHE A 590 -1.31 19.66 24.45
CA PHE A 590 -2.27 19.26 23.42
C PHE A 590 -1.59 18.71 22.15
N PRO A 591 -1.45 17.38 21.98
CA PRO A 591 -0.62 16.81 20.93
C PRO A 591 -1.24 16.99 19.54
N LEU A 592 -0.41 17.37 18.57
CA LEU A 592 -0.84 17.70 17.20
C LEU A 592 -0.65 16.53 16.23
N LEU A 593 -0.95 15.31 16.69
CA LEU A 593 -0.68 14.08 15.93
C LEU A 593 -1.89 13.56 15.14
N THR A 594 -3.10 14.08 15.35
CA THR A 594 -4.33 13.61 14.67
C THR A 594 -5.04 14.71 13.91
N GLN A 595 -5.84 14.33 12.91
CA GLN A 595 -6.72 15.22 12.14
C GLN A 595 -7.66 16.00 13.05
N PHE A 596 -8.20 15.36 14.08
CA PHE A 596 -9.02 16.04 15.07
C PHE A 596 -8.24 17.15 15.77
N ASN A 597 -7.10 16.83 16.40
CA ASN A 597 -6.32 17.81 17.18
C ASN A 597 -5.81 18.96 16.29
N VAL A 598 -5.28 18.64 15.11
CA VAL A 598 -4.81 19.67 14.16
C VAL A 598 -5.99 20.47 13.59
N GLY A 599 -7.14 19.83 13.35
CA GLY A 599 -8.38 20.48 12.93
C GLY A 599 -8.90 21.49 13.96
N VAL A 600 -8.77 21.21 15.26
CA VAL A 600 -9.08 22.17 16.34
C VAL A 600 -8.21 23.41 16.20
N ILE A 601 -6.89 23.25 16.02
CA ILE A 601 -5.98 24.40 15.86
C ILE A 601 -6.23 25.14 14.55
N PHE A 602 -6.54 24.44 13.46
CA PHE A 602 -6.91 25.05 12.20
C PHE A 602 -8.13 25.95 12.34
N ILE A 603 -9.20 25.45 12.98
CA ILE A 603 -10.40 26.24 13.24
C ILE A 603 -10.09 27.44 14.12
N LEU A 604 -9.45 27.21 15.28
CA LEU A 604 -9.16 28.27 16.24
C LEU A 604 -8.23 29.33 15.66
N GLY A 605 -7.25 28.93 14.86
CA GLY A 605 -6.32 29.86 14.25
C GLY A 605 -6.96 30.85 13.27
N HIS A 606 -8.10 30.50 12.67
CA HIS A 606 -8.88 31.47 11.88
C HIS A 606 -9.70 32.42 12.76
N LEU A 607 -10.16 31.92 13.92
CA LEU A 607 -10.99 32.66 14.87
C LEU A 607 -10.18 33.60 15.77
N PHE A 608 -8.89 33.37 15.96
CA PHE A 608 -7.98 34.20 16.75
C PHE A 608 -7.08 35.05 15.84
N GLU A 609 -6.57 36.18 16.34
CA GLU A 609 -5.62 37.03 15.61
C GLU A 609 -4.36 36.28 15.22
N LYS A 610 -3.80 35.48 16.14
CA LYS A 610 -2.58 34.69 15.91
C LYS A 610 -2.49 33.47 16.82
N VAL A 611 -1.72 32.48 16.38
CA VAL A 611 -1.42 31.23 17.10
C VAL A 611 0.07 31.19 17.44
N GLY A 612 0.40 31.08 18.72
CA GLY A 612 1.75 30.95 19.24
C GLY A 612 2.04 29.50 19.61
N PHE A 613 3.08 28.90 19.03
CA PHE A 613 3.57 27.58 19.42
C PHE A 613 4.78 27.75 20.33
N VAL A 614 4.72 27.17 21.53
CA VAL A 614 5.80 27.28 22.52
C VAL A 614 6.91 26.30 22.18
N ASN A 615 8.16 26.67 22.50
CA ASN A 615 9.34 25.81 22.31
C ASN A 615 9.10 24.44 22.95
N PRO A 616 9.08 23.35 22.15
CA PRO A 616 8.79 22.03 22.68
C PRO A 616 9.80 21.49 23.68
N SER A 617 11.02 22.04 23.73
CA SER A 617 12.01 21.63 24.74
C SER A 617 11.73 22.21 26.12
N VAL A 618 10.85 23.22 26.21
CA VAL A 618 10.52 23.95 27.44
C VAL A 618 9.13 23.59 27.96
N SER A 619 8.15 23.54 27.05
CA SER A 619 6.76 23.15 27.34
C SER A 619 6.16 22.44 26.12
N PRO A 620 6.33 21.11 25.99
CA PRO A 620 5.86 20.34 24.85
C PRO A 620 4.36 20.51 24.61
N TYR A 621 3.98 20.73 23.35
CA TYR A 621 2.57 20.86 22.93
C TYR A 621 1.77 21.95 23.65
N SER A 622 2.44 23.00 24.14
CA SER A 622 1.78 24.21 24.62
C SER A 622 1.53 25.20 23.48
N ILE A 623 0.30 25.71 23.39
CA ILE A 623 -0.20 26.56 22.30
C ILE A 623 -0.95 27.75 22.89
N ILE A 624 -0.69 28.94 22.36
CA ILE A 624 -1.30 30.21 22.78
C ILE A 624 -2.12 30.76 21.62
N LEU A 625 -3.42 30.91 21.81
CA LEU A 625 -4.32 31.55 20.86
C LEU A 625 -4.58 32.96 21.35
N LYS A 626 -4.19 33.96 20.56
CA LYS A 626 -4.20 35.37 20.99
C LYS A 626 -5.26 36.18 20.25
N GLY A 627 -6.05 36.94 21.02
CA GLY A 627 -7.06 37.87 20.55
C GLY A 627 -8.18 37.19 19.78
N LEU A 628 -9.20 36.68 20.47
CA LEU A 628 -10.39 36.15 19.81
C LEU A 628 -11.04 37.25 18.95
N LYS A 629 -11.24 36.99 17.66
CA LYS A 629 -11.94 37.91 16.74
C LYS A 629 -13.45 37.87 17.00
N ASP A 630 -14.18 38.89 16.53
CA ASP A 630 -15.65 38.87 16.51
C ASP A 630 -16.13 37.65 15.73
N SER A 631 -16.64 36.62 16.42
CA SER A 631 -16.60 35.24 15.93
C SER A 631 -17.92 34.47 16.04
N ASP A 632 -18.20 33.70 14.99
CA ASP A 632 -19.18 32.61 14.96
C ASP A 632 -18.78 31.40 15.85
N LEU A 633 -17.84 31.56 16.80
CA LEU A 633 -17.28 30.48 17.63
C LEU A 633 -18.39 29.68 18.34
N LYS A 634 -19.34 30.37 18.98
CA LYS A 634 -20.45 29.75 19.70
C LYS A 634 -21.38 28.96 18.75
N SER A 635 -21.64 29.50 17.55
CA SER A 635 -22.46 28.83 16.53
C SER A 635 -21.77 27.57 16.00
N LEU A 636 -20.48 27.67 15.68
CA LEU A 636 -19.65 26.56 15.22
C LEU A 636 -19.64 25.41 16.23
N ILE A 637 -19.42 25.76 17.49
CA ILE A 637 -19.38 24.83 18.60
C ILE A 637 -20.73 24.12 18.81
N SER A 638 -21.84 24.86 18.75
CA SER A 638 -23.18 24.28 18.81
C SER A 638 -23.42 23.29 17.66
N SER A 639 -22.93 23.58 16.45
CA SER A 639 -23.00 22.67 15.31
C SER A 639 -22.19 21.38 15.51
N ILE A 640 -21.01 21.46 16.14
CA ILE A 640 -20.20 20.27 16.45
C ILE A 640 -20.87 19.44 17.54
N SER A 641 -21.29 20.09 18.63
CA SER A 641 -21.92 19.42 19.77
C SER A 641 -23.20 18.67 19.39
N SER A 642 -24.09 19.31 18.62
CA SER A 642 -25.31 18.67 18.11
C SER A 642 -25.02 17.42 17.27
N SER A 643 -23.98 17.48 16.43
CA SER A 643 -23.57 16.34 15.60
C SER A 643 -22.99 15.17 16.41
N MET A 644 -22.42 15.43 17.59
CA MET A 644 -21.88 14.39 18.47
C MET A 644 -22.96 13.70 19.32
N CYS A 645 -24.05 14.39 19.68
CA CYS A 645 -25.12 13.82 20.51
C CYS A 645 -25.78 12.58 19.88
N ASP A 646 -25.83 12.52 18.55
CA ASP A 646 -26.46 11.42 17.79
C ASP A 646 -25.56 10.18 17.62
N ARG A 647 -24.27 10.25 18.01
CA ARG A 647 -23.25 9.23 17.68
C ARG A 647 -22.33 8.89 18.86
N LYS A 648 -22.90 8.26 19.91
CA LYS A 648 -22.16 7.97 21.15
C LYS A 648 -21.01 6.96 21.01
N THR A 649 -21.11 6.04 20.06
CA THR A 649 -20.12 4.95 19.84
C THR A 649 -18.98 5.34 18.90
N ASP A 650 -19.21 6.29 18.00
CA ASP A 650 -18.25 6.66 16.96
C ASP A 650 -17.20 7.63 17.53
N GLY A 651 -15.97 7.54 17.02
CA GLY A 651 -14.94 8.54 17.25
C GLY A 651 -15.06 9.68 16.24
N LEU A 652 -14.88 10.92 16.69
CA LEU A 652 -14.79 12.09 15.81
C LEU A 652 -13.37 12.17 15.24
N VAL A 653 -13.19 11.67 14.02
CA VAL A 653 -11.88 11.50 13.37
C VAL A 653 -11.36 12.84 12.83
N SER A 654 -12.23 13.66 12.24
CA SER A 654 -11.84 14.98 11.71
C SER A 654 -12.96 16.01 11.84
N LEU A 655 -12.56 17.27 12.00
CA LEU A 655 -13.46 18.43 12.05
C LEU A 655 -13.59 19.14 10.68
N VAL A 656 -12.58 18.99 9.83
CA VAL A 656 -12.46 19.66 8.54
C VAL A 656 -11.97 18.69 7.47
N HIS A 657 -12.11 19.07 6.21
CA HIS A 657 -11.62 18.24 5.12
C HIS A 657 -10.08 18.15 5.17
N ILE A 658 -9.53 16.95 5.01
CA ILE A 658 -8.08 16.70 5.14
C ILE A 658 -7.24 17.58 4.19
N THR A 659 -7.76 17.92 3.00
CA THR A 659 -7.04 18.79 2.05
C THR A 659 -6.74 20.17 2.64
N TYR A 660 -7.61 20.73 3.47
CA TYR A 660 -7.34 22.00 4.16
C TYR A 660 -6.19 21.90 5.15
N LEU A 661 -6.01 20.73 5.78
CA LEU A 661 -4.89 20.48 6.69
C LEU A 661 -3.59 20.17 5.94
N CYS A 662 -3.67 19.71 4.70
CA CYS A 662 -2.50 19.34 3.89
C CYS A 662 -1.98 20.47 2.99
N GLU A 663 -2.85 21.34 2.50
CA GLU A 663 -2.50 22.45 1.60
C GLU A 663 -2.11 23.73 2.35
N SER A 664 -2.39 23.82 3.65
CA SER A 664 -2.14 25.03 4.42
C SER A 664 -0.74 25.08 5.02
N GLU A 665 -0.26 26.30 5.24
CA GLU A 665 1.01 26.59 5.92
C GLU A 665 1.08 25.95 7.32
N ILE A 666 -0.07 25.63 7.93
CA ILE A 666 -0.17 24.93 9.20
C ILE A 666 0.53 23.56 9.15
N LEU A 667 0.50 22.84 8.02
CA LEU A 667 1.09 21.51 7.92
C LEU A 667 2.58 21.57 8.22
N ARG A 668 3.27 22.58 7.67
CA ARG A 668 4.70 22.78 7.86
C ARG A 668 5.02 23.09 9.31
N CYS A 669 4.27 24.02 9.92
CA CYS A 669 4.43 24.39 11.32
C CYS A 669 4.21 23.19 12.24
N VAL A 670 3.08 22.51 12.10
CA VAL A 670 2.73 21.33 12.91
C VAL A 670 3.76 20.22 12.72
N THR A 671 4.19 19.96 11.49
CA THR A 671 5.19 18.93 11.18
C THR A 671 6.54 19.22 11.80
N TRP A 672 6.95 20.49 11.82
CA TRP A 672 8.17 20.93 12.49
C TRP A 672 8.08 20.77 14.01
N ILE A 673 6.99 21.25 14.62
CA ILE A 673 6.74 21.14 16.06
C ILE A 673 6.72 19.68 16.50
N ASN A 674 5.93 18.84 15.82
CA ASN A 674 5.85 17.42 16.14
C ASN A 674 7.21 16.73 16.04
N GLN A 675 8.07 17.09 15.09
CA GLN A 675 9.41 16.51 14.98
C GLN A 675 10.28 16.84 16.19
N ILE A 676 10.30 18.11 16.62
CA ILE A 676 11.07 18.53 17.79
C ILE A 676 10.50 17.84 19.04
N THR A 677 9.18 17.90 19.24
CA THR A 677 8.52 17.31 20.41
C THR A 677 8.76 15.81 20.52
N LEU A 678 8.53 15.05 19.44
CA LEU A 678 8.69 13.60 19.46
C LEU A 678 10.14 13.20 19.72
N LYS A 679 11.12 13.91 19.15
CA LYS A 679 12.55 13.65 19.43
C LYS A 679 12.89 13.95 20.88
N PHE A 680 12.47 15.13 21.39
CA PHE A 680 12.73 15.55 22.76
C PHE A 680 12.17 14.55 23.78
N LEU A 681 10.88 14.20 23.67
CA LEU A 681 10.24 13.22 24.54
C LEU A 681 10.90 11.83 24.42
N SER A 682 11.29 11.40 23.21
CA SER A 682 12.01 10.14 23.01
C SER A 682 13.36 10.12 23.72
N LEU A 683 14.12 11.22 23.70
CA LEU A 683 15.40 11.32 24.38
C LEU A 683 15.25 11.27 25.91
N ILE A 684 14.20 11.90 26.46
CA ILE A 684 13.87 11.80 27.90
C ILE A 684 13.56 10.36 28.28
N MET A 685 12.68 9.68 27.52
CA MET A 685 12.34 8.27 27.75
C MET A 685 13.58 7.38 27.69
N LEU A 686 14.42 7.56 26.68
CA LEU A 686 15.68 6.81 26.52
C LEU A 686 16.61 6.98 27.72
N LYS A 687 16.77 8.21 28.22
CA LYS A 687 17.62 8.49 29.38
C LYS A 687 17.09 7.75 30.60
N LYS A 688 15.80 7.89 30.92
CA LYS A 688 15.17 7.24 32.08
C LYS A 688 15.22 5.71 31.99
N LEU A 689 14.88 5.13 30.84
CA LEU A 689 14.94 3.68 30.62
C LEU A 689 16.35 3.10 30.79
N LYS A 690 17.41 3.86 30.46
CA LYS A 690 18.80 3.46 30.70
C LYS A 690 19.19 3.57 32.18
N GLU A 691 18.70 4.57 32.89
CA GLU A 691 18.95 4.79 34.33
C GLU A 691 18.30 3.70 35.19
N THR A 692 17.02 3.37 34.96
CA THR A 692 16.26 2.38 35.74
C THR A 692 16.80 0.95 35.63
N ARG A 693 17.68 0.66 34.66
CA ARG A 693 18.27 -0.68 34.45
C ARG A 693 19.75 -0.78 34.84
N GLN A 694 20.36 0.31 35.30
CA GLN A 694 21.70 0.28 35.92
C GLN A 694 21.65 0.01 37.43
N THR A 695 20.47 0.16 38.03
CA THR A 695 20.08 -0.30 39.37
C THR A 695 19.45 -1.67 39.29
#